data_AF-A0A852RE17-F1
#
_entry.id   AF-A0A852RE17-F1
#
_cell.length_a   1.000
_cell.length_b   1.000
_cell.length_c   1.000
_cell.angle_alpha   90.00
_cell.angle_beta   90.00
_cell.angle_gamma   90.00
#
_symmetry.space_group_name_H-M   'P 1'
#
loop_
_entity.id
_entity.type
_entity.pdbx_description
1 polymer ?
#
loop_
_entity_poly.entity_id
_entity_poly.type
_entity_poly.pdbx_seq_one_letter_code
_entity_poly.pdbx_strand_id
1 'polypeptide(L)'
;MSASAALNESLAVYRALGWTDATPDLPPEAILALPLGTPEQQRTARAGLQSGEWGSFEALDAASYGWRSWLGEGVHAGLLALFAIRVGVSAKRAVAVAPASGAIGDELLTAVIADRDAEYAQSFVTHASARGGRMWIDATSRFAGSTVRLVHEFSLPVPERLDYLRDWAVYALGAPANEGWLQPRDRGEIPAAVLGPRFREHAAAAVALGLSVTGPFGVLLTAALDRGWLDADTALDLGFAGLDAAQRPGDRKVWAAFLTEHLGLTGEARRADLLGRADALVSAIATGDAPLAEAFGPALIAHGGDDTLLEVLMLGLGVKPKKARRALLVAAAGRPAPSAAVSAEVAALVEPLRIGNDVPLARAATRLLDAWGVAPDTAAMVGAGAEPAGAAPGTVRGRWEPTPPLWEVPRFSLGLDDGGRGVRESQSRGSRTSQGRGVGESRGAAALAAVDTAALAAEELTALAATHTDALVGAVTAAAAELSVRPEGGAVDPVAERFLALANELARRDPDLARATLRGVRQHWVPGLRSIAQWVAGESLPALDRPAREAFPGATPTVFGPAPARDAAVTQRLGEVPVLLSTPTWDDMRLSADAFTARLRSYAAQEVAASEADLFLALLRVDAAAVTPEQRDALRQIDVAIVGQDGAELPVRAGSVAAEYLAQPLTEPQVELDTQRHWWGTAHFEQPPALAAFPVRLKADTYGSDIGVGVLPVGGDWTALAAGDLDNAEVGLVLRQLVRRREPLTPGQAINLVGAQRGPHERAVVDATLALREGWDRGLLVPGVADVRKLGWSETPTKLAAFASACLDLADEGMLAVAWPLLDDLVALSVAAPRRLAGTAELVDAIGELLPAVIAAVDTGVAPAGALQVSGVRALAAAGGSSRAVQLARAVVAGLPDAAPERAPETAEQSGPAEPTGSAEPTGHAEPTGHAEPTEPAEPTGSVEPTGGPATAEAVMTDAEFAAFWQSDVVAPPAIDDGATIRARWQDPAASTRLLEIELEFPPERLADPADGPRCFRTRTSWFYDLEREGQCGMTEILSDADEVRHASRSWLRWDPAAHAIRIAEHRNWRDGNAGPLASGEPVPPLTVGMVAVLLSGMNHDNGSGYHVLAAVRDGRVGADSVRLAVARLLESPDFTPVKLAGMIEAEPDSLGVLWPALTESVRVAAAQPSPPRWLNRVLDAALLRSAACVEASRRGLIPADAAGWPGLAELAGRTGTQAALRKARALRDALG
;
A
#
# COMPACT_ATOMS: atom_id res chain seq x y z
N MET A 1 -16.91 22.21 -25.45
CA MET A 1 -16.88 23.68 -25.28
C MET A 1 -16.16 24.31 -26.47
N SER A 2 -16.39 25.58 -26.81
CA SER A 2 -15.75 26.27 -27.94
C SER A 2 -14.97 27.49 -27.48
N ALA A 3 -14.05 27.98 -28.32
CA ALA A 3 -13.27 29.19 -28.05
C ALA A 3 -14.18 30.40 -27.80
N SER A 4 -13.87 31.18 -26.76
CA SER A 4 -14.59 32.42 -26.46
C SER A 4 -14.47 33.44 -27.60
N ALA A 5 -15.44 34.35 -27.71
CA ALA A 5 -15.38 35.41 -28.73
C ALA A 5 -14.09 36.24 -28.65
N ALA A 6 -13.66 36.59 -27.43
CA ALA A 6 -12.41 37.30 -27.19
C ALA A 6 -11.16 36.49 -27.62
N LEU A 7 -11.17 35.16 -27.40
CA LEU A 7 -10.08 34.29 -27.87
C LEU A 7 -10.05 34.25 -29.40
N ASN A 8 -11.20 34.16 -30.07
CA ASN A 8 -11.27 34.19 -31.54
C ASN A 8 -10.75 35.50 -32.14
N GLU A 9 -11.08 36.65 -31.55
CA GLU A 9 -10.53 37.95 -31.95
C GLU A 9 -9.01 38.02 -31.76
N SER A 10 -8.51 37.46 -30.65
CA SER A 10 -7.07 37.38 -30.39
C SER A 10 -6.35 36.48 -31.39
N LEU A 11 -6.94 35.35 -31.76
CA LEU A 11 -6.43 34.44 -32.79
C LEU A 11 -6.45 35.08 -34.17
N ALA A 12 -7.42 35.95 -34.48
CA ALA A 12 -7.44 36.71 -35.73
C ALA A 12 -6.26 37.69 -35.80
N VAL A 13 -5.95 38.39 -34.70
CA VAL A 13 -4.75 39.24 -34.61
C VAL A 13 -3.47 38.41 -34.77
N TYR A 14 -3.36 37.29 -34.05
CA TYR A 14 -2.22 36.37 -34.15
C TYR A 14 -1.95 35.92 -35.59
N ARG A 15 -3.01 35.52 -36.32
CA ARG A 15 -2.93 35.13 -37.74
C ARG A 15 -2.56 36.30 -38.65
N ALA A 16 -3.17 37.47 -38.47
CA ALA A 16 -2.92 38.64 -39.30
C ALA A 16 -1.46 39.17 -39.18
N LEU A 17 -0.82 38.90 -38.05
CA LEU A 17 0.59 39.25 -37.81
C LEU A 17 1.57 38.17 -38.30
N GLY A 18 1.10 37.08 -38.92
CA GLY A 18 1.95 36.05 -39.50
C GLY A 18 2.58 35.06 -38.51
N TRP A 19 2.12 35.04 -37.25
CA TRP A 19 2.69 34.13 -36.25
C TRP A 19 2.35 32.64 -36.51
N THR A 20 1.35 32.33 -37.34
CA THR A 20 1.06 30.96 -37.77
C THR A 20 2.12 30.38 -38.71
N ASP A 21 2.91 31.24 -39.36
CA ASP A 21 3.93 30.81 -40.32
C ASP A 21 5.28 30.53 -39.64
N ALA A 22 5.40 30.86 -38.35
CA ALA A 22 6.58 30.61 -37.54
C ALA A 22 6.62 29.15 -37.01
N THR A 23 7.82 28.63 -36.76
CA THR A 23 8.04 27.29 -36.18
C THR A 23 8.69 27.40 -34.79
N PRO A 24 8.46 26.44 -33.88
CA PRO A 24 9.07 26.43 -32.55
C PRO A 24 10.59 26.26 -32.56
N ASP A 25 11.17 25.82 -33.68
CA ASP A 25 12.61 25.61 -33.86
C ASP A 25 13.37 26.88 -34.28
N LEU A 26 12.66 28.00 -34.49
CA LEU A 26 13.30 29.28 -34.78
C LEU A 26 14.16 29.73 -33.59
N PRO A 27 15.32 30.33 -33.85
CA PRO A 27 16.18 30.80 -32.78
C PRO A 27 15.52 31.99 -32.05
N PRO A 28 15.87 32.23 -30.76
CA PRO A 28 15.22 33.25 -29.95
C PRO A 28 15.13 34.64 -30.58
N GLU A 29 16.20 35.10 -31.25
CA GLU A 29 16.24 36.39 -31.93
C GLU A 29 15.19 36.53 -33.05
N ALA A 30 14.88 35.44 -33.75
CA ALA A 30 13.89 35.43 -34.81
C ALA A 30 12.46 35.51 -34.25
N ILE A 31 12.19 34.81 -33.15
CA ILE A 31 10.89 34.89 -32.45
C ILE A 31 10.68 36.26 -31.80
N LEU A 32 11.72 36.86 -31.24
CA LEU A 32 11.68 38.22 -30.71
C LEU A 32 11.51 39.29 -31.81
N ALA A 33 11.94 39.02 -33.04
CA ALA A 33 11.73 39.92 -34.18
C ALA A 33 10.30 39.87 -34.76
N LEU A 34 9.48 38.87 -34.42
CA LEU A 34 8.11 38.75 -34.94
C LEU A 34 7.24 39.95 -34.51
N PRO A 35 6.36 40.45 -35.39
CA PRO A 35 5.59 41.67 -35.14
C PRO A 35 4.51 41.45 -34.07
N LEU A 36 4.35 42.42 -33.16
CA LEU A 36 3.28 42.41 -32.16
C LEU A 36 2.04 43.22 -32.59
N GLY A 37 2.10 43.88 -33.75
CA GLY A 37 1.03 44.74 -34.25
C GLY A 37 0.95 46.10 -33.57
N THR A 38 -0.07 46.89 -33.94
CA THR A 38 -0.34 48.21 -33.36
C THR A 38 -0.80 48.12 -31.90
N PRO A 39 -0.76 49.22 -31.12
CA PRO A 39 -1.25 49.23 -29.75
C PRO A 39 -2.71 48.76 -29.60
N GLU A 40 -3.57 49.02 -30.59
CA GLU A 40 -4.94 48.52 -30.65
C GLU A 40 -4.95 46.99 -30.79
N GLN A 41 -4.17 46.45 -31.74
CA GLN A 41 -4.07 45.00 -31.96
C GLN A 41 -3.51 44.27 -30.74
N GLN A 42 -2.50 44.83 -30.07
CA GLN A 42 -1.94 44.27 -28.83
C GLN A 42 -2.98 44.26 -27.69
N ARG A 43 -3.78 45.32 -27.55
CA ARG A 43 -4.88 45.36 -26.57
C ARG A 43 -5.93 44.29 -26.86
N THR A 44 -6.33 44.13 -28.12
CA THR A 44 -7.28 43.09 -28.53
C THR A 44 -6.71 41.69 -28.28
N ALA A 45 -5.46 41.43 -28.68
CA ALA A 45 -4.80 40.14 -28.45
C ALA A 45 -4.68 39.81 -26.95
N ARG A 46 -4.26 40.78 -26.12
CA ARG A 46 -4.16 40.56 -24.68
C ARG A 46 -5.50 40.25 -24.03
N ALA A 47 -6.59 40.91 -24.48
CA ALA A 47 -7.91 40.75 -23.88
C ALA A 47 -8.43 39.30 -23.91
N GLY A 48 -8.19 38.57 -25.01
CA GLY A 48 -8.59 37.15 -25.12
C GLY A 48 -7.53 36.16 -24.64
N LEU A 49 -6.25 36.54 -24.58
CA LEU A 49 -5.16 35.65 -24.13
C LEU A 49 -4.96 35.66 -22.61
N GLN A 50 -5.34 36.74 -21.92
CA GLN A 50 -5.12 36.90 -20.47
C GLN A 50 -5.98 35.97 -19.58
N SER A 51 -7.04 35.36 -20.13
CA SER A 51 -7.98 34.50 -19.41
C SER A 51 -8.65 33.47 -20.34
N GLY A 52 -9.35 32.48 -19.78
CA GLY A 52 -10.06 31.45 -20.54
C GLY A 52 -9.20 30.22 -20.86
N GLU A 53 -9.85 29.10 -21.17
CA GLU A 53 -9.15 27.87 -21.53
C GLU A 53 -8.80 27.84 -23.03
N TRP A 54 -7.67 27.24 -23.37
CA TRP A 54 -7.20 27.08 -24.76
C TRP A 54 -7.55 25.71 -25.35
N GLY A 55 -8.22 24.89 -24.56
CA GLY A 55 -8.59 23.53 -24.85
C GLY A 55 -9.14 22.88 -23.58
N SER A 56 -9.53 21.62 -23.69
CA SER A 56 -9.88 20.83 -22.51
C SER A 56 -9.38 19.40 -22.66
N PHE A 57 -9.18 18.73 -21.53
CA PHE A 57 -8.96 17.29 -21.54
C PHE A 57 -10.32 16.62 -21.76
N GLU A 58 -10.54 16.15 -22.97
CA GLU A 58 -11.79 15.54 -23.41
C GLU A 58 -11.48 14.31 -24.28
N ALA A 59 -12.48 13.50 -24.59
CA ALA A 59 -12.27 12.40 -25.52
C ALA A 59 -11.91 12.99 -26.90
N LEU A 60 -10.69 12.77 -27.36
CA LEU A 60 -10.25 13.19 -28.70
C LEU A 60 -11.00 12.37 -29.75
N ASP A 61 -11.14 11.07 -29.48
CA ASP A 61 -11.97 10.12 -30.20
C ASP A 61 -12.49 9.01 -29.25
N ALA A 62 -13.12 7.99 -29.84
CA ALA A 62 -13.75 6.88 -29.15
C ALA A 62 -12.76 5.92 -28.44
N ALA A 63 -11.44 6.14 -28.49
CA ALA A 63 -10.44 5.30 -27.81
C ALA A 63 -9.38 6.10 -27.05
N SER A 64 -9.29 7.42 -27.28
CA SER A 64 -8.29 8.28 -26.66
C SER A 64 -8.91 9.45 -25.90
N TYR A 65 -8.50 9.59 -24.64
CA TYR A 65 -8.75 10.77 -23.84
C TYR A 65 -7.51 11.66 -23.95
N GLY A 66 -7.68 12.90 -24.39
CA GLY A 66 -6.55 13.78 -24.66
C GLY A 66 -6.91 15.24 -24.70
N TRP A 67 -5.90 16.08 -24.84
CA TRP A 67 -6.09 17.52 -24.88
C TRP A 67 -6.68 17.94 -26.23
N ARG A 68 -7.97 18.30 -26.28
CA ARG A 68 -8.58 18.92 -27.47
C ARG A 68 -8.32 20.42 -27.45
N SER A 69 -7.53 20.88 -28.40
CA SER A 69 -7.24 22.30 -28.61
C SER A 69 -8.46 23.03 -29.17
N TRP A 70 -8.78 24.21 -28.63
CA TRP A 70 -9.78 25.12 -29.17
C TRP A 70 -9.16 26.24 -30.03
N LEU A 71 -7.84 26.17 -30.27
CA LEU A 71 -7.10 27.22 -30.99
C LEU A 71 -7.33 27.19 -32.52
N GLY A 72 -7.94 26.12 -33.04
CA GLY A 72 -8.15 25.88 -34.46
C GLY A 72 -6.92 25.29 -35.17
N GLU A 73 -7.10 24.82 -36.40
CA GLU A 73 -6.02 24.25 -37.21
C GLU A 73 -4.91 25.29 -37.47
N GLY A 74 -3.66 24.82 -37.45
CA GLY A 74 -2.47 25.62 -37.74
C GLY A 74 -1.98 26.53 -36.60
N VAL A 75 -2.62 26.53 -35.43
CA VAL A 75 -2.17 27.34 -34.28
C VAL A 75 -1.37 26.48 -33.30
N HIS A 76 -0.06 26.71 -33.25
CA HIS A 76 0.83 26.05 -32.30
C HIS A 76 0.70 26.68 -30.90
N ALA A 77 0.20 25.92 -29.93
CA ALA A 77 -0.07 26.42 -28.56
C ALA A 77 1.17 27.04 -27.89
N GLY A 78 2.36 26.48 -28.16
CA GLY A 78 3.62 27.02 -27.67
C GLY A 78 3.94 28.40 -28.22
N LEU A 79 3.79 28.61 -29.54
CA LEU A 79 4.05 29.90 -30.18
C LEU A 79 3.01 30.94 -29.77
N LEU A 80 1.75 30.53 -29.60
CA LEU A 80 0.71 31.39 -29.04
C LEU A 80 1.02 31.82 -27.60
N ALA A 81 1.60 30.94 -26.78
CA ALA A 81 2.06 31.29 -25.44
C ALA A 81 3.21 32.31 -25.47
N LEU A 82 4.18 32.15 -26.37
CA LEU A 82 5.25 33.15 -26.55
C LEU A 82 4.69 34.50 -27.00
N PHE A 83 3.77 34.51 -27.97
CA PHE A 83 3.06 35.73 -28.37
C PHE A 83 2.31 36.37 -27.20
N ALA A 84 1.56 35.57 -26.42
CA ALA A 84 0.81 36.03 -25.25
C ALA A 84 1.72 36.72 -24.23
N ILE A 85 2.89 36.14 -23.94
CA ILE A 85 3.90 36.74 -23.05
C ILE A 85 4.34 38.10 -23.59
N ARG A 86 4.68 38.17 -24.88
CA ARG A 86 5.16 39.40 -25.52
C ARG A 86 4.11 40.51 -25.62
N VAL A 87 2.83 40.19 -25.80
CA VAL A 87 1.73 41.18 -25.76
C VAL A 87 1.29 41.54 -24.34
N GLY A 88 1.91 40.95 -23.31
CA GLY A 88 1.83 41.41 -21.93
C GLY A 88 0.78 40.72 -21.05
N VAL A 89 0.52 39.42 -21.23
CA VAL A 89 -0.22 38.63 -20.22
C VAL A 89 0.58 38.48 -18.93
N SER A 90 -0.08 38.25 -17.79
CA SER A 90 0.60 38.09 -16.50
C SER A 90 1.48 36.83 -16.44
N ALA A 91 2.51 36.83 -15.60
CA ALA A 91 3.40 35.68 -15.45
C ALA A 91 2.65 34.42 -14.94
N LYS A 92 1.67 34.60 -14.04
CA LYS A 92 0.74 33.53 -13.62
C LYS A 92 0.01 32.91 -14.80
N ARG A 93 -0.43 33.73 -15.76
CA ARG A 93 -1.11 33.27 -16.97
C ARG A 93 -0.13 32.56 -17.91
N ALA A 94 1.07 33.11 -18.09
CA ALA A 94 2.12 32.47 -18.89
C ALA A 94 2.41 31.04 -18.39
N VAL A 95 2.56 30.83 -17.07
CA VAL A 95 2.74 29.50 -16.46
C VAL A 95 1.56 28.56 -16.73
N ALA A 96 0.33 29.08 -16.77
CA ALA A 96 -0.87 28.27 -17.01
C ALA A 96 -0.96 27.79 -18.47
N VAL A 97 -0.56 28.62 -19.44
CA VAL A 97 -0.77 28.35 -20.88
C VAL A 97 0.45 27.83 -21.63
N ALA A 98 1.67 28.06 -21.14
CA ALA A 98 2.90 27.60 -21.79
C ALA A 98 3.03 26.06 -21.65
N PRO A 99 3.15 25.26 -22.73
CA PRO A 99 3.01 23.80 -22.73
C PRO A 99 4.05 23.03 -21.88
N ALA A 100 3.79 21.76 -21.55
CA ALA A 100 4.64 20.95 -20.65
C ALA A 100 5.62 19.99 -21.35
N SER A 101 5.42 19.69 -22.63
CA SER A 101 5.94 18.49 -23.30
C SER A 101 7.09 18.75 -24.30
N GLY A 102 7.99 19.69 -24.02
CA GLY A 102 9.10 20.01 -24.94
C GLY A 102 8.67 20.73 -26.24
N ALA A 103 7.39 21.10 -26.36
CA ALA A 103 6.85 21.80 -27.52
C ALA A 103 7.48 23.18 -27.76
N ILE A 104 8.10 23.77 -26.73
CA ILE A 104 8.94 24.96 -26.82
C ILE A 104 10.19 24.67 -26.01
N GLY A 105 11.37 24.90 -26.58
CA GLY A 105 12.63 24.72 -25.89
C GLY A 105 12.79 25.71 -24.72
N ASP A 106 13.43 25.27 -23.64
CA ASP A 106 13.60 26.06 -22.43
C ASP A 106 14.38 27.36 -22.69
N GLU A 107 15.33 27.35 -23.63
CA GLU A 107 16.10 28.52 -24.06
C GLU A 107 15.22 29.58 -24.73
N LEU A 108 14.33 29.15 -25.62
CA LEU A 108 13.41 30.04 -26.32
C LEU A 108 12.41 30.69 -25.35
N LEU A 109 11.83 29.90 -24.45
CA LEU A 109 10.93 30.43 -23.42
C LEU A 109 11.66 31.40 -22.48
N THR A 110 12.90 31.10 -22.11
CA THR A 110 13.74 31.98 -21.27
C THR A 110 13.93 33.33 -21.94
N ALA A 111 14.35 33.36 -23.21
CA ALA A 111 14.61 34.60 -23.93
C ALA A 111 13.35 35.48 -24.07
N VAL A 112 12.18 34.88 -24.31
CA VAL A 112 10.91 35.61 -24.40
C VAL A 112 10.46 36.19 -23.05
N ILE A 113 10.73 35.49 -21.95
CA ILE A 113 10.47 36.01 -20.61
C ILE A 113 11.47 37.12 -20.27
N ALA A 114 12.73 36.96 -20.63
CA ALA A 114 13.80 37.93 -20.38
C ALA A 114 13.62 39.26 -21.13
N ASP A 115 13.02 39.23 -22.33
CA ASP A 115 12.68 40.44 -23.12
C ASP A 115 11.66 41.37 -22.42
N ARG A 116 10.98 40.88 -21.35
CA ARG A 116 10.03 41.69 -20.57
C ARG A 116 10.79 42.59 -19.58
N ASP A 117 11.14 42.05 -18.42
CA ASP A 117 11.97 42.68 -17.39
C ASP A 117 12.24 41.67 -16.25
N ALA A 118 13.13 42.04 -15.32
CA ALA A 118 13.50 41.22 -14.16
C ALA A 118 12.31 40.97 -13.20
N GLU A 119 11.38 41.91 -13.08
CA GLU A 119 10.21 41.77 -12.20
C GLU A 119 9.25 40.70 -12.72
N TYR A 120 9.01 40.70 -14.03
CA TYR A 120 8.23 39.68 -14.72
C TYR A 120 8.90 38.31 -14.64
N ALA A 121 10.22 38.23 -14.84
CA ALA A 121 10.99 36.99 -14.68
C ALA A 121 10.88 36.41 -13.26
N GLN A 122 11.00 37.27 -12.23
CA GLN A 122 10.84 36.85 -10.83
C GLN A 122 9.40 36.38 -10.54
N SER A 123 8.40 37.07 -11.07
CA SER A 123 6.99 36.67 -10.95
C SER A 123 6.74 35.31 -11.62
N PHE A 124 7.34 35.09 -12.80
CA PHE A 124 7.26 33.82 -13.52
C PHE A 124 7.88 32.68 -12.72
N VAL A 125 9.12 32.85 -12.24
CA VAL A 125 9.80 31.87 -11.39
C VAL A 125 8.96 31.56 -10.15
N THR A 126 8.41 32.57 -9.49
CA THR A 126 7.54 32.40 -8.31
C THR A 126 6.30 31.57 -8.62
N HIS A 127 5.65 31.75 -9.77
CA HIS A 127 4.46 30.97 -10.13
C HIS A 127 4.80 29.58 -10.66
N ALA A 128 5.87 29.45 -11.44
CA ALA A 128 6.34 28.18 -11.99
C ALA A 128 6.81 27.22 -10.89
N SER A 129 7.52 27.72 -9.89
CA SER A 129 7.98 26.94 -8.74
C SER A 129 6.90 26.66 -7.69
N ALA A 130 5.62 27.00 -7.93
CA ALA A 130 4.51 26.76 -7.00
C ALA A 130 3.67 25.52 -7.35
N ARG A 131 3.83 24.96 -8.55
CA ARG A 131 3.03 23.84 -9.06
C ARG A 131 3.97 22.73 -9.54
N GLY A 132 4.19 21.73 -8.68
CA GLY A 132 5.02 20.56 -8.98
C GLY A 132 4.39 19.68 -10.06
N GLY A 133 4.75 19.92 -11.32
CA GLY A 133 4.45 19.03 -12.46
C GLY A 133 5.68 18.19 -12.80
N ARG A 134 5.98 17.18 -11.97
CA ARG A 134 7.10 16.25 -12.14
C ARG A 134 6.58 14.85 -12.42
N MET A 135 7.35 14.04 -13.14
CA MET A 135 7.00 12.64 -13.41
C MET A 135 7.21 11.74 -12.19
N TRP A 136 8.23 12.02 -11.38
CA TRP A 136 8.46 11.49 -10.04
C TRP A 136 9.19 12.53 -9.18
N ILE A 137 9.33 12.26 -7.88
CA ILE A 137 9.76 13.26 -6.90
C ILE A 137 11.05 13.99 -7.27
N ASP A 138 12.04 13.28 -7.84
CA ASP A 138 13.38 13.80 -8.17
C ASP A 138 13.59 14.16 -9.65
N ALA A 139 12.59 13.99 -10.52
CA ALA A 139 12.66 14.42 -11.91
C ALA A 139 12.55 15.95 -12.03
N THR A 140 13.10 16.56 -13.08
CA THR A 140 12.89 17.99 -13.37
C THR A 140 11.41 18.34 -13.56
N SER A 141 11.00 19.51 -13.09
CA SER A 141 9.66 20.04 -13.27
C SER A 141 9.41 20.54 -14.70
N ARG A 142 8.15 20.83 -15.00
CA ARG A 142 7.70 21.42 -16.28
C ARG A 142 8.56 22.58 -16.80
N PHE A 143 8.99 23.50 -15.93
CA PHE A 143 9.69 24.73 -16.32
C PHE A 143 11.12 24.80 -15.75
N ALA A 144 11.70 23.64 -15.46
CA ALA A 144 12.97 23.53 -14.75
C ALA A 144 14.10 24.33 -15.43
N GLY A 145 14.36 24.11 -16.72
CA GLY A 145 15.47 24.81 -17.39
C GLY A 145 15.23 26.30 -17.53
N SER A 146 14.01 26.73 -17.85
CA SER A 146 13.71 28.17 -17.95
C SER A 146 13.82 28.88 -16.60
N THR A 147 13.29 28.29 -15.52
CA THR A 147 13.36 28.92 -14.18
C THR A 147 14.79 28.98 -13.65
N VAL A 148 15.59 27.93 -13.84
CA VAL A 148 17.01 27.94 -13.45
C VAL A 148 17.80 28.97 -14.26
N ARG A 149 17.61 29.05 -15.58
CA ARG A 149 18.26 30.07 -16.42
C ARG A 149 17.89 31.48 -15.98
N LEU A 150 16.60 31.79 -15.79
CA LEU A 150 16.14 33.12 -15.39
C LEU A 150 16.71 33.57 -14.04
N VAL A 151 16.80 32.67 -13.05
CA VAL A 151 17.39 33.01 -11.73
C VAL A 151 18.86 33.40 -11.86
N HIS A 152 19.62 32.72 -12.73
CA HIS A 152 21.03 33.01 -12.94
C HIS A 152 21.24 34.24 -13.85
N GLU A 153 20.47 34.35 -14.94
CA GLU A 153 20.58 35.44 -15.92
C GLU A 153 20.30 36.82 -15.29
N PHE A 154 19.22 36.93 -14.50
CA PHE A 154 18.87 38.17 -13.81
C PHE A 154 19.48 38.31 -12.41
N SER A 155 20.28 37.33 -11.97
CA SER A 155 20.79 37.26 -10.59
C SER A 155 19.67 37.43 -9.54
N LEU A 156 18.53 36.77 -9.75
CA LEU A 156 17.37 36.85 -8.85
C LEU A 156 17.70 36.21 -7.49
N PRO A 157 16.97 36.59 -6.41
CA PRO A 157 17.05 35.87 -5.14
C PRO A 157 16.74 34.39 -5.34
N VAL A 158 17.49 33.50 -4.69
CA VAL A 158 17.24 32.05 -4.76
C VAL A 158 15.83 31.75 -4.24
N PRO A 159 14.96 31.15 -5.07
CA PRO A 159 13.64 30.76 -4.62
C PRO A 159 13.70 29.75 -3.47
N GLU A 160 13.15 30.12 -2.32
CA GLU A 160 13.02 29.27 -1.14
C GLU A 160 11.89 28.23 -1.30
N ARG A 161 11.96 27.44 -2.37
CA ARG A 161 10.98 26.40 -2.72
C ARG A 161 11.72 25.13 -3.10
N LEU A 162 11.35 24.01 -2.47
CA LEU A 162 11.94 22.70 -2.74
C LEU A 162 11.87 22.29 -4.22
N ASP A 163 10.80 22.67 -4.92
CA ASP A 163 10.67 22.40 -6.35
C ASP A 163 11.79 23.09 -7.16
N TYR A 164 12.01 24.40 -6.94
CA TYR A 164 13.08 25.09 -7.65
C TYR A 164 14.46 24.49 -7.33
N LEU A 165 14.74 24.25 -6.05
CA LEU A 165 16.06 23.78 -5.61
C LEU A 165 16.36 22.38 -6.13
N ARG A 166 15.33 21.55 -6.29
CA ARG A 166 15.47 20.25 -6.94
C ARG A 166 15.79 20.37 -8.43
N ASP A 167 15.11 21.26 -9.15
CA ASP A 167 15.42 21.52 -10.56
C ASP A 167 16.85 22.03 -10.73
N TRP A 168 17.23 23.01 -9.91
CA TRP A 168 18.59 23.53 -9.85
C TRP A 168 19.60 22.42 -9.58
N ALA A 169 19.34 21.51 -8.63
CA ALA A 169 20.25 20.42 -8.32
C ALA A 169 20.49 19.48 -9.53
N VAL A 170 19.46 19.18 -10.31
CA VAL A 170 19.59 18.36 -11.53
C VAL A 170 20.43 19.07 -12.59
N TYR A 171 20.17 20.36 -12.85
CA TYR A 171 20.95 21.12 -13.83
C TYR A 171 22.40 21.36 -13.38
N ALA A 172 22.62 21.64 -12.09
CA ALA A 172 23.94 21.83 -11.52
C ALA A 172 24.77 20.55 -11.51
N LEU A 173 24.12 19.37 -11.42
CA LEU A 173 24.81 18.09 -11.51
C LEU A 173 25.40 17.84 -12.91
N GLY A 174 24.66 18.22 -13.96
CA GLY A 174 25.09 18.16 -15.36
C GLY A 174 25.21 16.74 -15.94
N ALA A 175 25.28 16.63 -17.27
CA ALA A 175 25.41 15.34 -17.94
C ALA A 175 26.83 14.76 -17.81
N PRO A 176 26.99 13.42 -17.89
CA PRO A 176 25.93 12.40 -17.97
C PRO A 176 25.29 12.10 -16.60
N ALA A 177 25.82 12.66 -15.52
CA ALA A 177 25.41 12.33 -14.16
C ALA A 177 23.93 12.66 -13.89
N ASN A 178 23.35 13.65 -14.57
CA ASN A 178 21.98 14.07 -14.36
C ASN A 178 20.92 13.35 -15.22
N GLU A 179 21.30 12.47 -16.15
CA GLU A 179 20.41 11.86 -17.16
C GLU A 179 19.24 11.05 -16.56
N GLY A 180 19.43 10.49 -15.36
CA GLY A 180 18.38 9.78 -14.62
C GLY A 180 17.30 10.69 -14.01
N TRP A 181 17.55 12.00 -13.94
CA TRP A 181 16.67 12.99 -13.32
C TRP A 181 16.22 14.11 -14.28
N LEU A 182 16.94 14.32 -15.39
CA LEU A 182 16.59 15.27 -16.44
C LEU A 182 15.46 14.73 -17.31
N GLN A 183 14.29 15.38 -17.27
CA GLN A 183 13.07 14.94 -17.97
C GLN A 183 12.31 16.10 -18.62
N PRO A 184 12.03 16.00 -19.94
CA PRO A 184 12.61 15.07 -20.92
C PRO A 184 14.12 15.21 -21.06
N ARG A 185 14.81 14.13 -21.47
CA ARG A 185 16.28 14.07 -21.56
C ARG A 185 16.90 15.05 -22.56
N ASP A 186 16.14 15.49 -23.55
CA ASP A 186 16.57 16.36 -24.65
C ASP A 186 16.32 17.87 -24.40
N ARG A 187 15.93 18.27 -23.18
CA ARG A 187 15.70 19.69 -22.82
C ARG A 187 16.94 20.61 -22.82
N GLY A 188 18.12 20.04 -23.07
CA GLY A 188 19.39 20.77 -23.14
C GLY A 188 20.01 21.06 -21.77
N GLU A 189 21.28 21.46 -21.80
CA GLU A 189 22.09 21.69 -20.60
C GLU A 189 22.22 23.18 -20.27
N ILE A 190 22.50 23.49 -19.00
CA ILE A 190 22.92 24.82 -18.57
C ILE A 190 24.43 24.75 -18.29
N PRO A 191 25.26 25.58 -18.94
CA PRO A 191 26.70 25.51 -18.76
C PRO A 191 27.11 25.65 -17.30
N ALA A 192 28.03 24.79 -16.85
CA ALA A 192 28.52 24.77 -15.47
C ALA A 192 29.09 26.14 -15.03
N ALA A 193 29.65 26.92 -15.96
CA ALA A 193 30.13 28.28 -15.75
C ALA A 193 29.04 29.29 -15.35
N VAL A 194 27.78 29.03 -15.68
CA VAL A 194 26.62 29.85 -15.29
C VAL A 194 26.16 29.51 -13.88
N LEU A 195 26.18 28.22 -13.51
CA LEU A 195 25.64 27.73 -12.25
C LEU A 195 26.64 27.82 -11.09
N GLY A 196 27.90 27.49 -11.35
CA GLY A 196 28.97 27.39 -10.35
C GLY A 196 29.16 28.63 -9.45
N PRO A 197 29.18 29.87 -9.99
CA PRO A 197 29.42 31.08 -9.18
C PRO A 197 28.42 31.29 -8.03
N ARG A 198 27.18 30.78 -8.15
CA ARG A 198 26.14 30.91 -7.13
C ARG A 198 25.82 29.59 -6.41
N PHE A 199 26.68 28.58 -6.56
CA PHE A 199 26.46 27.25 -5.98
C PHE A 199 26.26 27.31 -4.45
N ARG A 200 27.12 28.04 -3.73
CA ARG A 200 27.09 28.12 -2.27
C ARG A 200 25.75 28.67 -1.74
N GLU A 201 25.22 29.70 -2.38
CA GLU A 201 23.94 30.32 -2.02
C GLU A 201 22.78 29.32 -2.16
N HIS A 202 22.76 28.58 -3.27
CA HIS A 202 21.73 27.58 -3.54
C HIS A 202 21.85 26.34 -2.65
N ALA A 203 23.07 25.86 -2.40
CA ALA A 203 23.32 24.74 -1.50
C ALA A 203 22.88 25.07 -0.06
N ALA A 204 23.14 26.30 0.41
CA ALA A 204 22.67 26.75 1.71
C ALA A 204 21.13 26.79 1.79
N ALA A 205 20.45 27.31 0.77
CA ALA A 205 19.00 27.31 0.71
C ALA A 205 18.40 25.89 0.65
N ALA A 206 19.04 24.98 -0.10
CA ALA A 206 18.66 23.58 -0.19
C ALA A 206 18.76 22.85 1.15
N VAL A 207 19.87 23.05 1.88
CA VAL A 207 20.05 22.49 3.22
C VAL A 207 19.05 23.08 4.20
N ALA A 208 18.87 24.40 4.22
CA ALA A 208 17.97 25.09 5.14
C ALA A 208 16.49 24.66 4.99
N LEU A 209 16.08 24.32 3.76
CA LEU A 209 14.72 23.83 3.47
C LEU A 209 14.58 22.31 3.59
N GLY A 210 15.65 21.59 3.93
CA GLY A 210 15.64 20.13 4.07
C GLY A 210 15.46 19.39 2.74
N LEU A 211 16.09 19.86 1.66
CA LEU A 211 16.10 19.13 0.40
C LEU A 211 16.77 17.76 0.59
N SER A 212 16.07 16.70 0.18
CA SER A 212 16.57 15.32 0.29
C SER A 212 17.93 15.15 -0.38
N VAL A 213 18.83 14.44 0.29
CA VAL A 213 20.15 14.08 -0.23
C VAL A 213 20.22 12.66 -0.78
N THR A 214 19.14 11.88 -0.68
CA THR A 214 19.07 10.58 -1.37
C THR A 214 18.84 10.72 -2.88
N GLY A 215 18.60 11.94 -3.38
CA GLY A 215 18.39 12.27 -4.78
C GLY A 215 19.58 13.03 -5.41
N PRO A 216 19.36 13.81 -6.50
CA PRO A 216 20.44 14.45 -7.27
C PRO A 216 21.29 15.42 -6.45
N PHE A 217 20.71 16.03 -5.41
CA PHE A 217 21.44 16.98 -4.55
C PHE A 217 22.59 16.32 -3.77
N GLY A 218 22.42 15.09 -3.27
CA GLY A 218 23.49 14.37 -2.57
C GLY A 218 24.68 14.08 -3.48
N VAL A 219 24.42 13.64 -4.71
CA VAL A 219 25.46 13.38 -5.73
C VAL A 219 26.16 14.68 -6.14
N LEU A 220 25.39 15.77 -6.26
CA LEU A 220 25.91 17.09 -6.60
C LEU A 220 26.90 17.63 -5.56
N LEU A 221 26.70 17.38 -4.27
CA LEU A 221 27.62 17.86 -3.22
C LEU A 221 29.04 17.31 -3.43
N THR A 222 29.17 16.01 -3.71
CA THR A 222 30.47 15.39 -4.01
C THR A 222 31.04 15.95 -5.31
N ALA A 223 30.23 16.04 -6.37
CA ALA A 223 30.69 16.57 -7.65
C ALA A 223 31.09 18.06 -7.57
N ALA A 224 30.50 18.84 -6.66
CA ALA A 224 30.84 20.24 -6.43
C ALA A 224 32.21 20.42 -5.75
N LEU A 225 32.62 19.47 -4.89
CA LEU A 225 33.98 19.43 -4.35
C LEU A 225 34.99 19.19 -5.47
N ASP A 226 34.75 18.20 -6.33
CA ASP A 226 35.64 17.86 -7.45
C ASP A 226 35.78 19.01 -8.45
N ARG A 227 34.71 19.79 -8.65
CA ARG A 227 34.68 20.97 -9.53
C ARG A 227 35.24 22.24 -8.88
N GLY A 228 35.55 22.22 -7.59
CA GLY A 228 36.00 23.40 -6.83
C GLY A 228 34.92 24.47 -6.64
N TRP A 229 33.64 24.12 -6.75
CA TRP A 229 32.52 25.03 -6.43
C TRP A 229 32.28 25.14 -4.92
N LEU A 230 32.76 24.14 -4.19
CA LEU A 230 32.70 24.04 -2.74
C LEU A 230 34.10 23.71 -2.23
N ASP A 231 34.63 24.53 -1.33
CA ASP A 231 35.84 24.18 -0.57
C ASP A 231 35.46 23.28 0.61
N ALA A 232 36.45 22.54 1.10
CA ALA A 232 36.24 21.51 2.11
C ALA A 232 35.70 22.06 3.45
N ASP A 233 36.06 23.29 3.84
CA ASP A 233 35.61 23.87 5.11
C ASP A 233 34.14 24.31 5.01
N THR A 234 33.77 24.97 3.92
CA THR A 234 32.36 25.32 3.64
C THR A 234 31.49 24.06 3.46
N ALA A 235 32.03 23.02 2.83
CA ALA A 235 31.33 21.74 2.68
C ALA A 235 31.09 21.06 4.03
N LEU A 236 32.03 21.21 4.96
CA LEU A 236 31.91 20.66 6.30
C LEU A 236 30.77 21.34 7.08
N ASP A 237 30.72 22.66 7.05
CA ASP A 237 29.62 23.42 7.69
C ASP A 237 28.25 23.08 7.09
N LEU A 238 28.16 22.97 5.75
CA LEU A 238 26.93 22.52 5.08
C LEU A 238 26.56 21.08 5.45
N GLY A 239 27.54 20.18 5.55
CA GLY A 239 27.31 18.79 5.94
C GLY A 239 26.75 18.66 7.36
N PHE A 240 27.26 19.47 8.30
CA PHE A 240 26.72 19.51 9.67
C PHE A 240 25.32 20.12 9.72
N ALA A 241 25.09 21.23 9.03
CA ALA A 241 23.75 21.84 8.95
C ALA A 241 22.73 20.88 8.30
N GLY A 242 23.16 20.13 7.27
CA GLY A 242 22.36 19.11 6.60
C GLY A 242 22.04 17.92 7.51
N LEU A 243 23.03 17.44 8.27
CA LEU A 243 22.83 16.36 9.23
C LEU A 243 21.84 16.76 10.35
N ASP A 244 21.93 17.99 10.84
CA ASP A 244 21.03 18.54 11.88
C ASP A 244 19.60 18.72 11.37
N ALA A 245 19.42 19.21 10.14
CA ALA A 245 18.11 19.38 9.52
C ALA A 245 17.44 18.05 9.12
N ALA A 246 18.21 16.97 8.94
CA ALA A 246 17.74 15.72 8.37
C ALA A 246 16.75 14.95 9.28
N GLN A 247 15.49 14.87 8.84
CA GLN A 247 14.43 14.16 9.55
C GLN A 247 14.38 12.65 9.22
N ARG A 248 14.87 12.23 8.04
CA ARG A 248 14.80 10.84 7.58
C ARG A 248 16.09 10.06 7.88
N PRO A 249 16.01 8.80 8.34
CA PRO A 249 17.19 7.95 8.54
C PRO A 249 18.06 7.79 7.27
N GLY A 250 17.44 7.76 6.09
CA GLY A 250 18.13 7.68 4.80
C GLY A 250 19.00 8.91 4.52
N ASP A 251 18.49 10.11 4.77
CA ASP A 251 19.24 11.36 4.59
C ASP A 251 20.39 11.46 5.59
N ARG A 252 20.15 11.12 6.87
CA ARG A 252 21.20 11.11 7.91
C ARG A 252 22.35 10.16 7.56
N LYS A 253 22.05 9.00 6.97
CA LYS A 253 23.07 8.06 6.46
C LYS A 253 23.91 8.69 5.35
N VAL A 254 23.29 9.36 4.38
CA VAL A 254 24.01 9.98 3.26
C VAL A 254 24.86 11.16 3.75
N TRP A 255 24.34 12.00 4.65
CA TRP A 255 25.11 13.08 5.26
C TRP A 255 26.29 12.58 6.08
N ALA A 256 26.12 11.50 6.84
CA ALA A 256 27.22 10.88 7.57
C ALA A 256 28.30 10.36 6.62
N ALA A 257 27.91 9.65 5.56
CA ALA A 257 28.86 9.20 4.53
C ALA A 257 29.57 10.38 3.85
N PHE A 258 28.87 11.48 3.57
CA PHE A 258 29.49 12.68 3.00
C PHE A 258 30.55 13.29 3.94
N LEU A 259 30.22 13.44 5.22
CA LEU A 259 31.15 13.94 6.23
C LEU A 259 32.37 13.01 6.42
N THR A 260 32.16 11.70 6.45
CA THR A 260 33.24 10.74 6.75
C THR A 260 34.04 10.31 5.54
N GLU A 261 33.39 9.93 4.44
CA GLU A 261 34.02 9.32 3.26
C GLU A 261 34.55 10.37 2.28
N HIS A 262 33.86 11.50 2.12
CA HIS A 262 34.26 12.56 1.17
C HIS A 262 35.05 13.68 1.82
N LEU A 263 34.69 14.11 3.04
CA LEU A 263 35.42 15.17 3.75
C LEU A 263 36.47 14.65 4.74
N GLY A 264 36.49 13.34 4.99
CA GLY A 264 37.49 12.72 5.86
C GLY A 264 37.39 13.15 7.32
N LEU A 265 36.20 13.50 7.82
CA LEU A 265 36.00 14.04 9.17
C LEU A 265 36.57 13.13 10.27
N THR A 266 36.53 11.82 10.08
CA THR A 266 37.05 10.83 11.05
C THR A 266 38.56 10.56 10.91
N GLY A 267 39.23 11.20 9.94
CA GLY A 267 40.66 11.08 9.72
C GLY A 267 41.50 12.00 10.62
N GLU A 268 42.78 11.67 10.75
CA GLU A 268 43.75 12.40 11.60
C GLU A 268 43.78 13.91 11.32
N ALA A 269 43.71 14.29 10.04
CA ALA A 269 43.83 15.68 9.59
C ALA A 269 42.67 16.57 10.05
N ARG A 270 41.50 15.98 10.34
CA ARG A 270 40.25 16.67 10.74
C ARG A 270 39.86 16.39 12.19
N ARG A 271 40.78 15.84 13.00
CA ARG A 271 40.51 15.51 14.42
C ARG A 271 39.98 16.70 15.22
N ALA A 272 40.57 17.89 15.03
CA ALA A 272 40.12 19.10 15.73
C ALA A 272 38.67 19.46 15.40
N ASP A 273 38.27 19.30 14.13
CA ASP A 273 36.90 19.57 13.66
C ASP A 273 35.91 18.52 14.21
N LEU A 274 36.28 17.23 14.20
CA LEU A 274 35.49 16.15 14.79
C LEU A 274 35.21 16.40 16.28
N LEU A 275 36.25 16.71 17.05
CA LEU A 275 36.14 16.93 18.50
C LEU A 275 35.44 18.25 18.82
N GLY A 276 35.64 19.29 18.02
CA GLY A 276 34.94 20.57 18.16
C GLY A 276 33.42 20.49 17.92
N ARG A 277 32.94 19.39 17.33
CA ARG A 277 31.51 19.11 17.09
C ARG A 277 31.03 17.82 17.78
N ALA A 278 31.77 17.32 18.77
CA ALA A 278 31.46 16.05 19.43
C ALA A 278 30.02 16.01 19.98
N ASP A 279 29.57 17.04 20.68
CA ASP A 279 28.21 17.09 21.27
C ASP A 279 27.11 16.94 20.21
N ALA A 280 27.25 17.62 19.06
CA ALA A 280 26.29 17.52 17.96
C ALA A 280 26.28 16.11 17.34
N LEU A 281 27.45 15.49 17.21
CA LEU A 281 27.57 14.13 16.69
C LEU A 281 27.05 13.07 17.68
N VAL A 282 27.26 13.27 18.99
CA VAL A 282 26.68 12.43 20.04
C VAL A 282 25.16 12.55 20.03
N SER A 283 24.63 13.77 19.91
CA SER A 283 23.18 14.00 19.74
C SER A 283 22.65 13.32 18.47
N ALA A 284 23.42 13.33 17.37
CA ALA A 284 23.05 12.60 16.17
C ALA A 284 23.05 11.08 16.39
N ILE A 285 23.99 10.51 17.14
CA ILE A 285 23.99 9.08 17.51
C ILE A 285 22.78 8.73 18.39
N ALA A 286 22.34 9.65 19.25
CA ALA A 286 21.19 9.46 20.14
C ALA A 286 19.86 9.22 19.41
N THR A 287 19.77 9.52 18.11
CA THR A 287 18.59 9.18 17.29
C THR A 287 18.38 7.66 17.14
N GLY A 288 19.39 6.85 17.48
CA GLY A 288 19.34 5.39 17.40
C GLY A 288 19.65 4.83 16.01
N ASP A 289 20.03 5.67 15.06
CA ASP A 289 20.37 5.25 13.70
C ASP A 289 21.75 4.60 13.65
N ALA A 290 21.78 3.29 13.38
CA ALA A 290 23.02 2.52 13.32
C ALA A 290 24.10 3.07 12.35
N PRO A 291 23.77 3.63 11.17
CA PRO A 291 24.77 4.26 10.31
C PRO A 291 25.52 5.42 10.97
N LEU A 292 24.88 6.19 11.86
CA LEU A 292 25.52 7.32 12.56
C LEU A 292 26.48 6.83 13.64
N ALA A 293 26.04 5.82 14.41
CA ALA A 293 26.90 5.15 15.38
C ALA A 293 28.12 4.49 14.72
N GLU A 294 27.94 3.87 13.54
CA GLU A 294 29.03 3.28 12.76
C GLU A 294 29.98 4.35 12.18
N ALA A 295 29.44 5.46 11.67
CA ALA A 295 30.21 6.50 11.01
C ALA A 295 31.07 7.30 11.99
N PHE A 296 30.49 7.77 13.11
CA PHE A 296 31.16 8.70 14.02
C PHE A 296 31.69 8.04 15.30
N GLY A 297 30.97 7.03 15.79
CA GLY A 297 31.21 6.42 17.10
C GLY A 297 32.65 5.91 17.30
N PRO A 298 33.23 5.13 16.38
CA PRO A 298 34.61 4.65 16.52
C PRO A 298 35.66 5.77 16.66
N ALA A 299 35.53 6.86 15.88
CA ALA A 299 36.48 7.97 15.90
C ALA A 299 36.32 8.85 17.16
N LEU A 300 35.07 9.10 17.58
CA LEU A 300 34.78 9.79 18.84
C LEU A 300 35.28 8.98 20.05
N ILE A 301 35.13 7.66 20.02
CA ILE A 301 35.69 6.77 21.04
C ILE A 301 37.22 6.83 21.04
N ALA A 302 37.87 6.76 19.87
CA ALA A 302 39.32 6.71 19.80
C ALA A 302 40.02 8.02 20.21
N HIS A 303 39.38 9.17 20.00
CA HIS A 303 40.00 10.49 20.17
C HIS A 303 39.35 11.38 21.24
N GLY A 304 38.11 11.08 21.65
CA GLY A 304 37.36 11.85 22.64
C GLY A 304 37.88 11.67 24.07
N GLY A 305 37.51 12.61 24.94
CA GLY A 305 37.74 12.48 26.38
C GLY A 305 36.89 11.39 27.02
N ASP A 306 37.06 11.22 28.33
CA ASP A 306 36.35 10.22 29.12
C ASP A 306 34.82 10.36 29.03
N ASP A 307 34.30 11.59 29.08
CA ASP A 307 32.85 11.87 29.00
C ASP A 307 32.27 11.48 27.62
N THR A 308 32.92 11.91 26.53
CA THR A 308 32.51 11.56 25.16
C THR A 308 32.55 10.05 24.92
N LEU A 309 33.59 9.37 25.43
CA LEU A 309 33.71 7.92 25.35
C LEU A 309 32.51 7.22 26.00
N LEU A 310 32.18 7.62 27.24
CA LEU A 310 31.10 7.03 28.01
C LEU A 310 29.73 7.28 27.33
N GLU A 311 29.43 8.51 26.93
CA GLU A 311 28.18 8.87 26.26
C GLU A 311 27.97 8.12 24.95
N VAL A 312 29.00 8.06 24.10
CA VAL A 312 28.92 7.33 22.81
C VAL A 312 28.70 5.84 23.04
N LEU A 313 29.31 5.24 24.06
CA LEU A 313 29.09 3.83 24.39
C LEU A 313 27.68 3.60 24.96
N MET A 314 27.19 4.45 25.86
CA MET A 314 25.84 4.34 26.41
C MET A 314 24.76 4.41 25.33
N LEU A 315 24.84 5.40 24.44
CA LEU A 315 23.88 5.59 23.36
C LEU A 315 24.07 4.56 22.24
N GLY A 316 25.32 4.34 21.83
CA GLY A 316 25.67 3.50 20.69
C GLY A 316 25.53 2.00 20.94
N LEU A 317 25.68 1.52 22.19
CA LEU A 317 25.41 0.11 22.52
C LEU A 317 23.91 -0.21 22.59
N GLY A 318 23.04 0.79 22.60
CA GLY A 318 21.58 0.64 22.54
C GLY A 318 21.03 0.34 21.13
N VAL A 319 21.82 0.53 20.06
CA VAL A 319 21.33 0.33 18.69
C VAL A 319 21.11 -1.15 18.35
N LYS A 320 20.02 -1.47 17.63
CA LYS A 320 19.65 -2.86 17.29
C LYS A 320 20.75 -3.62 16.51
N PRO A 321 21.42 -3.04 15.48
CA PRO A 321 22.38 -3.78 14.68
C PRO A 321 23.65 -4.19 15.43
N LYS A 322 24.00 -5.47 15.34
CA LYS A 322 25.16 -6.07 16.02
C LYS A 322 26.50 -5.55 15.49
N LYS A 323 26.55 -5.18 14.21
CA LYS A 323 27.74 -4.64 13.54
C LYS A 323 28.19 -3.32 14.17
N ALA A 324 27.27 -2.38 14.35
CA ALA A 324 27.51 -1.09 15.00
C ALA A 324 28.07 -1.26 16.42
N ARG A 325 27.36 -2.02 17.27
CA ARG A 325 27.78 -2.28 18.66
C ARG A 325 29.18 -2.88 18.75
N ARG A 326 29.49 -3.84 17.88
CA ARG A 326 30.83 -4.44 17.80
C ARG A 326 31.90 -3.44 17.36
N ALA A 327 31.61 -2.55 16.41
CA ALA A 327 32.57 -1.53 15.97
C ALA A 327 32.96 -0.59 17.12
N LEU A 328 32.00 -0.19 17.95
CA LEU A 328 32.23 0.65 19.12
C LEU A 328 33.11 -0.05 20.18
N LEU A 329 32.79 -1.31 20.52
CA LEU A 329 33.60 -2.09 21.48
C LEU A 329 35.03 -2.30 20.99
N VAL A 330 35.21 -2.57 19.69
CA VAL A 330 36.54 -2.72 19.09
C VAL A 330 37.32 -1.40 19.13
N ALA A 331 36.67 -0.28 18.84
CA ALA A 331 37.29 1.04 18.95
C ALA A 331 37.71 1.36 20.38
N ALA A 332 36.85 1.06 21.36
CA ALA A 332 37.15 1.27 22.77
C ALA A 332 38.33 0.41 23.25
N ALA A 333 38.40 -0.84 22.78
CA ALA A 333 39.52 -1.74 23.10
C ALA A 333 40.85 -1.29 22.49
N GLY A 334 40.79 -0.47 21.43
CA GLY A 334 41.97 0.04 20.71
C GLY A 334 42.63 1.27 21.35
N ARG A 335 42.03 1.87 22.38
CA ARG A 335 42.59 3.04 23.09
C ARG A 335 43.08 2.69 24.51
N PRO A 336 43.97 3.52 25.11
CA PRO A 336 44.29 3.42 26.52
C PRO A 336 43.04 3.53 27.40
N ALA A 337 43.06 2.84 28.55
CA ALA A 337 41.97 2.89 29.51
C ALA A 337 41.70 4.33 29.97
N PRO A 338 40.42 4.75 30.08
CA PRO A 338 40.04 6.03 30.64
C PRO A 338 40.30 6.08 32.17
N SER A 339 39.85 7.13 32.84
CA SER A 339 39.89 7.19 34.31
C SER A 339 39.20 5.98 34.95
N ALA A 340 39.66 5.58 36.14
CA ALA A 340 39.15 4.40 36.83
C ALA A 340 37.63 4.46 37.08
N ALA A 341 37.05 5.65 37.27
CA ALA A 341 35.61 5.85 37.40
C ALA A 341 34.88 5.47 36.10
N VAL A 342 35.30 6.02 34.96
CA VAL A 342 34.68 5.72 33.66
C VAL A 342 34.93 4.27 33.22
N SER A 343 36.11 3.71 33.51
CA SER A 343 36.38 2.29 33.26
C SER A 343 35.40 1.37 34.01
N ALA A 344 35.04 1.72 35.25
CA ALA A 344 34.07 0.94 36.03
C ALA A 344 32.65 1.06 35.46
N GLU A 345 32.22 2.25 35.05
CA GLU A 345 30.90 2.47 34.45
C GLU A 345 30.75 1.76 33.10
N VAL A 346 31.75 1.86 32.22
CA VAL A 346 31.76 1.12 30.95
C VAL A 346 31.80 -0.39 31.20
N ALA A 347 32.53 -0.86 32.22
CA ALA A 347 32.53 -2.28 32.56
C ALA A 347 31.14 -2.77 32.94
N ALA A 348 30.39 -2.01 33.76
CA ALA A 348 29.01 -2.32 34.11
C ALA A 348 28.08 -2.35 32.87
N LEU A 349 28.29 -1.42 31.92
CA LEU A 349 27.52 -1.35 30.67
C LEU A 349 27.78 -2.55 29.74
N VAL A 350 29.01 -3.06 29.70
CA VAL A 350 29.46 -4.08 28.74
C VAL A 350 29.34 -5.50 29.29
N GLU A 351 29.31 -5.68 30.61
CA GLU A 351 29.22 -6.99 31.27
C GLU A 351 28.02 -7.85 30.82
N PRO A 352 26.80 -7.30 30.63
CA PRO A 352 25.67 -8.06 30.08
C PRO A 352 25.94 -8.59 28.66
N LEU A 353 26.73 -7.86 27.85
CA LEU A 353 27.09 -8.25 26.49
C LEU A 353 28.11 -9.39 26.48
N ARG A 354 28.94 -9.49 27.53
CA ARG A 354 29.92 -10.57 27.73
C ARG A 354 29.25 -11.93 27.98
N ILE A 355 28.10 -11.91 28.67
CA ILE A 355 27.35 -13.10 29.10
C ILE A 355 26.25 -13.46 28.10
N GLY A 356 25.92 -12.56 27.16
CA GLY A 356 24.89 -12.76 26.14
C GLY A 356 25.21 -13.84 25.09
N ASN A 357 24.17 -14.32 24.40
CA ASN A 357 24.24 -15.41 23.42
C ASN A 357 24.93 -15.06 22.08
N ASP A 358 25.36 -13.80 21.88
CA ASP A 358 26.03 -13.37 20.66
C ASP A 358 27.55 -13.54 20.78
N VAL A 359 28.05 -14.67 20.28
CA VAL A 359 29.47 -15.04 20.40
C VAL A 359 30.43 -13.96 19.85
N PRO A 360 30.22 -13.36 18.66
CA PRO A 360 31.05 -12.25 18.19
C PRO A 360 31.03 -11.01 19.11
N LEU A 361 29.87 -10.63 19.65
CA LEU A 361 29.74 -9.45 20.51
C LEU A 361 30.33 -9.70 21.90
N ALA A 362 30.07 -10.86 22.49
CA ALA A 362 30.66 -11.30 23.76
C ALA A 362 32.20 -11.31 23.68
N ARG A 363 32.76 -11.80 22.56
CA ARG A 363 34.22 -11.75 22.34
C ARG A 363 34.76 -10.32 22.24
N ALA A 364 34.01 -9.39 21.65
CA ALA A 364 34.43 -7.98 21.58
C ALA A 364 34.35 -7.30 22.96
N ALA A 365 33.31 -7.60 23.74
CA ALA A 365 33.15 -7.17 25.12
C ALA A 365 34.28 -7.67 26.02
N THR A 366 34.61 -8.97 25.98
CA THR A 366 35.73 -9.55 26.74
C THR A 366 37.05 -8.86 26.38
N ARG A 367 37.33 -8.66 25.08
CA ARG A 367 38.56 -8.00 24.63
C ARG A 367 38.69 -6.57 25.14
N LEU A 368 37.59 -5.83 25.25
CA LEU A 368 37.60 -4.49 25.80
C LEU A 368 38.02 -4.49 27.29
N LEU A 369 37.37 -5.33 28.10
CA LEU A 369 37.67 -5.43 29.54
C LEU A 369 39.12 -5.89 29.78
N ASP A 370 39.57 -6.88 29.02
CA ASP A 370 40.95 -7.38 29.06
C ASP A 370 41.96 -6.27 28.70
N ALA A 371 41.69 -5.51 27.63
CA ALA A 371 42.57 -4.43 27.16
C ALA A 371 42.70 -3.30 28.19
N TRP A 372 41.65 -3.02 28.97
CA TRP A 372 41.68 -2.00 30.01
C TRP A 372 42.11 -2.53 31.38
N GLY A 373 42.38 -3.83 31.52
CA GLY A 373 42.80 -4.43 32.78
C GLY A 373 41.74 -4.32 33.89
N VAL A 374 40.47 -4.17 33.52
CA VAL A 374 39.35 -4.13 34.47
C VAL A 374 39.04 -5.56 34.85
N ALA A 375 39.49 -5.98 36.03
CA ALA A 375 39.20 -7.32 36.54
C ALA A 375 37.67 -7.46 36.70
N PRO A 376 37.07 -8.58 36.22
CA PRO A 376 35.66 -8.83 36.48
C PRO A 376 35.48 -8.85 37.99
N ASP A 377 34.56 -8.03 38.50
CA ASP A 377 34.24 -8.01 39.93
C ASP A 377 33.47 -9.29 40.29
N THR A 378 34.24 -10.36 40.44
CA THR A 378 33.80 -11.68 40.82
C THR A 378 33.37 -11.74 42.29
N ALA A 379 33.60 -10.68 43.07
CA ALA A 379 33.15 -10.58 44.45
C ALA A 379 31.66 -10.28 44.60
N ALA A 380 30.98 -9.76 43.57
CA ALA A 380 29.51 -9.67 43.53
C ALA A 380 28.82 -10.98 43.08
N MET A 381 29.59 -11.96 42.58
CA MET A 381 29.08 -13.22 41.99
C MET A 381 29.25 -14.45 42.90
N VAL A 382 29.81 -14.31 44.10
CA VAL A 382 29.96 -15.41 45.07
C VAL A 382 29.49 -14.95 46.45
N GLY A 383 28.18 -14.81 46.60
CA GLY A 383 27.60 -14.28 47.83
C GLY A 383 26.11 -14.54 48.03
N ALA A 384 25.58 -15.69 47.59
CA ALA A 384 24.44 -16.38 48.23
C ALA A 384 24.00 -17.58 47.38
N GLY A 385 24.39 -18.79 47.80
CA GLY A 385 23.64 -19.99 47.48
C GLY A 385 22.41 -20.09 48.39
N ALA A 386 21.25 -20.30 47.78
CA ALA A 386 20.05 -20.97 48.30
C ALA A 386 19.63 -20.71 49.76
N GLU A 387 18.68 -19.78 49.94
CA GLU A 387 17.28 -20.11 50.28
C GLU A 387 16.35 -19.05 49.64
N PRO A 388 15.14 -19.41 49.18
CA PRO A 388 14.36 -18.57 48.28
C PRO A 388 13.54 -17.54 49.07
N ALA A 389 13.98 -16.29 49.07
CA ALA A 389 13.15 -15.18 49.52
C ALA A 389 13.50 -13.87 48.80
N GLY A 390 12.57 -13.41 47.97
CA GLY A 390 12.36 -11.98 47.68
C GLY A 390 13.20 -11.39 46.56
N ALA A 391 12.85 -11.71 45.31
CA ALA A 391 13.03 -10.74 44.23
C ALA A 391 12.38 -9.41 44.65
N ALA A 392 13.14 -8.32 44.68
CA ALA A 392 12.53 -7.05 44.32
C ALA A 392 11.99 -7.25 42.90
N PRO A 393 10.71 -6.96 42.59
CA PRO A 393 10.05 -7.51 41.42
C PRO A 393 10.85 -7.15 40.18
N GLY A 394 11.44 -8.16 39.52
CA GLY A 394 11.78 -8.01 38.12
C GLY A 394 10.50 -7.57 37.45
N THR A 395 10.50 -6.41 36.81
CA THR A 395 9.31 -5.88 36.15
C THR A 395 8.93 -6.88 35.07
N VAL A 396 8.00 -7.76 35.42
CA VAL A 396 7.41 -8.75 34.53
C VAL A 396 6.84 -7.97 33.34
N ARG A 397 7.31 -8.31 32.14
CA ARG A 397 6.90 -7.62 30.91
C ARG A 397 5.47 -8.03 30.57
N GLY A 398 4.64 -7.06 30.22
CA GLY A 398 3.23 -7.28 29.94
C GLY A 398 2.33 -7.26 31.18
N ARG A 399 1.15 -6.64 31.03
CA ARG A 399 0.11 -6.55 32.06
C ARG A 399 -1.16 -7.20 31.55
N TRP A 400 -1.72 -8.11 32.34
CA TRP A 400 -3.02 -8.72 32.09
C TRP A 400 -4.10 -7.91 32.78
N GLU A 401 -4.80 -7.05 32.03
CA GLU A 401 -5.91 -6.25 32.54
C GLU A 401 -7.26 -6.80 32.03
N PRO A 402 -8.34 -6.71 32.83
CA PRO A 402 -9.67 -7.07 32.36
C PRO A 402 -10.12 -6.10 31.27
N THR A 403 -10.91 -6.60 30.32
CA THR A 403 -11.50 -5.77 29.27
C THR A 403 -12.34 -4.64 29.89
N PRO A 404 -12.10 -3.37 29.51
CA PRO A 404 -12.94 -2.26 29.93
C PRO A 404 -14.42 -2.50 29.59
N PRO A 405 -15.36 -1.92 30.36
CA PRO A 405 -16.77 -1.99 30.02
C PRO A 405 -17.03 -1.37 28.65
N LEU A 406 -17.97 -1.95 27.91
CA LEU A 406 -18.40 -1.41 26.62
C LEU A 406 -18.91 0.02 26.80
N TRP A 407 -18.34 0.94 26.04
CA TRP A 407 -18.69 2.35 26.11
C TRP A 407 -20.09 2.66 25.56
N GLU A 408 -20.60 3.83 25.91
CA GLU A 408 -21.78 4.41 25.27
C GLU A 408 -21.34 5.35 24.13
N VAL A 409 -21.89 5.13 22.95
CA VAL A 409 -21.54 5.94 21.77
C VAL A 409 -22.08 7.37 21.92
N PRO A 410 -21.22 8.40 21.80
CA PRO A 410 -21.63 9.79 21.81
C PRO A 410 -22.65 10.12 20.72
N ARG A 411 -23.49 11.12 21.00
CA ARG A 411 -24.36 11.72 19.99
C ARG A 411 -23.53 12.45 18.95
N PHE A 412 -23.98 12.36 17.70
CA PHE A 412 -23.43 13.18 16.63
C PHE A 412 -23.64 14.65 16.95
N SER A 413 -22.65 15.50 16.69
CA SER A 413 -22.75 16.95 16.93
C SER A 413 -22.32 17.73 15.70
N LEU A 414 -23.06 18.80 15.40
CA LEU A 414 -22.73 19.76 14.36
C LEU A 414 -21.60 20.73 14.78
N GLY A 415 -21.15 20.70 16.04
CA GLY A 415 -20.04 21.53 16.53
C GLY A 415 -20.36 23.03 16.62
N LEU A 416 -21.65 23.39 16.78
CA LEU A 416 -22.11 24.77 16.85
C LEU A 416 -22.10 25.36 18.28
N ASP A 417 -21.89 24.53 19.30
CA ASP A 417 -21.95 24.91 20.71
C ASP A 417 -20.68 25.60 21.24
N ASP A 418 -19.58 25.56 20.47
CA ASP A 418 -18.28 26.10 20.89
C ASP A 418 -18.03 27.53 20.42
N GLY A 419 -18.81 28.46 20.98
CA GLY A 419 -18.46 29.87 21.05
C GLY A 419 -17.21 30.11 21.91
N GLY A 420 -16.02 29.83 21.36
CA GLY A 420 -14.77 30.51 21.76
C GLY A 420 -14.03 30.05 23.02
N ARG A 421 -14.22 28.84 23.57
CA ARG A 421 -13.43 28.35 24.74
C ARG A 421 -12.55 27.11 24.51
N GLY A 422 -12.67 26.39 23.39
CA GLY A 422 -11.95 25.11 23.21
C GLY A 422 -10.46 25.19 22.87
N VAL A 423 -9.94 26.33 22.39
CA VAL A 423 -8.58 26.40 21.82
C VAL A 423 -7.46 26.49 22.91
N ARG A 424 -7.80 26.59 24.20
CA ARG A 424 -6.79 26.68 25.28
C ARG A 424 -6.73 25.51 26.26
N GLU A 425 -7.65 24.55 26.23
CA GLU A 425 -7.67 23.46 27.23
C GLU A 425 -7.23 22.08 26.72
N SER A 426 -7.17 21.85 25.40
CA SER A 426 -6.67 20.59 24.83
C SER A 426 -5.16 20.40 24.95
N GLN A 427 -4.40 21.42 25.37
CA GLN A 427 -2.95 21.34 25.61
C GLN A 427 -2.56 21.16 27.08
N SER A 428 -3.50 21.07 28.04
CA SER A 428 -3.16 21.03 29.48
C SER A 428 -3.53 19.75 30.25
N ARG A 429 -4.09 18.73 29.58
CA ARG A 429 -4.32 17.39 30.19
C ARG A 429 -3.28 16.36 29.73
N GLY A 430 -2.02 16.74 29.80
CA GLY A 430 -0.91 15.82 30.02
C GLY A 430 -0.33 16.14 31.40
N SER A 431 -0.22 15.14 32.27
CA SER A 431 0.26 15.24 33.66
C SER A 431 -0.78 15.67 34.71
N ARG A 432 -1.42 14.66 35.31
CA ARG A 432 -1.47 14.59 36.77
C ARG A 432 -1.63 13.14 37.24
N THR A 433 -0.61 12.71 37.96
CA THR A 433 -0.45 11.43 38.64
C THR A 433 -1.57 11.16 39.64
N SER A 434 -1.87 9.88 39.79
CA SER A 434 -2.72 9.29 40.81
C SER A 434 -2.18 9.56 42.21
N GLN A 435 -3.01 10.13 43.08
CA GLN A 435 -2.93 9.91 44.53
C GLN A 435 -4.27 10.24 45.18
N GLY A 436 -4.78 9.31 46.00
CA GLY A 436 -5.84 9.57 46.97
C GLY A 436 -7.12 8.76 46.79
N ARG A 437 -7.13 7.53 47.33
CA ARG A 437 -8.34 6.80 47.70
C ARG A 437 -9.16 7.61 48.71
N GLY A 438 -10.41 7.90 48.40
CA GLY A 438 -11.43 8.36 49.33
C GLY A 438 -12.72 7.57 49.09
N VAL A 439 -13.07 6.73 50.06
CA VAL A 439 -14.30 5.93 50.09
C VAL A 439 -15.50 6.86 50.27
N GLY A 440 -16.51 6.71 49.42
CA GLY A 440 -17.80 7.39 49.55
C GLY A 440 -18.86 6.67 48.73
N GLU A 441 -19.63 5.81 49.39
CA GLU A 441 -20.87 5.25 48.86
C GLU A 441 -21.84 6.38 48.48
N SER A 442 -22.45 6.32 47.30
CA SER A 442 -23.80 6.84 47.12
C SER A 442 -24.57 6.03 46.08
N ARG A 443 -25.51 5.24 46.61
CA ARG A 443 -26.68 4.69 45.91
C ARG A 443 -27.36 5.77 45.08
N GLY A 444 -27.66 5.45 43.82
CA GLY A 444 -28.47 6.29 42.94
C GLY A 444 -28.55 5.78 41.51
N ALA A 445 -28.66 4.46 41.30
CA ALA A 445 -28.89 3.88 39.98
C ALA A 445 -30.31 3.31 39.91
N ALA A 446 -31.27 4.15 39.51
CA ALA A 446 -32.54 3.74 38.94
C ALA A 446 -33.24 4.96 38.30
N ALA A 447 -33.66 4.78 37.05
CA ALA A 447 -34.48 5.67 36.21
C ALA A 447 -33.79 6.89 35.58
N LEU A 448 -33.16 6.68 34.42
CA LEU A 448 -33.10 7.71 33.37
C LEU A 448 -34.05 7.30 32.24
N ALA A 449 -34.99 8.20 31.98
CA ALA A 449 -36.10 8.04 31.05
C ALA A 449 -35.62 7.82 29.61
N ALA A 450 -36.41 7.10 28.82
CA ALA A 450 -36.29 7.05 27.37
C ALA A 450 -36.28 8.49 26.83
N VAL A 451 -35.11 8.94 26.39
CA VAL A 451 -34.94 10.26 25.79
C VAL A 451 -35.57 10.22 24.40
N ASP A 452 -36.57 11.06 24.16
CA ASP A 452 -37.26 11.18 22.89
C ASP A 452 -36.27 11.65 21.80
N THR A 453 -35.81 10.70 20.99
CA THR A 453 -34.87 10.90 19.88
C THR A 453 -35.44 11.81 18.78
N ALA A 454 -36.76 11.85 18.63
CA ALA A 454 -37.43 12.71 17.66
C ALA A 454 -37.35 14.18 18.11
N ALA A 455 -37.60 14.44 19.39
CA ALA A 455 -37.56 15.77 19.98
C ALA A 455 -36.17 16.39 19.89
N LEU A 456 -35.11 15.62 20.18
CA LEU A 456 -33.73 16.09 20.10
C LEU A 456 -33.26 16.35 18.66
N ALA A 457 -33.62 15.49 17.71
CA ALA A 457 -33.30 15.72 16.29
C ALA A 457 -33.99 16.98 15.76
N ALA A 458 -35.22 17.25 16.22
CA ALA A 458 -35.92 18.50 15.94
C ALA A 458 -35.25 19.70 16.62
N GLU A 459 -34.74 19.57 17.84
CA GLU A 459 -33.98 20.62 18.53
C GLU A 459 -32.68 20.98 17.81
N GLU A 460 -31.87 20.01 17.36
CA GLU A 460 -30.64 20.29 16.61
C GLU A 460 -30.92 20.98 15.26
N LEU A 461 -31.96 20.55 14.54
CA LEU A 461 -32.37 21.20 13.29
C LEU A 461 -32.88 22.63 13.54
N THR A 462 -33.60 22.83 14.65
CA THR A 462 -34.06 24.16 15.08
C THR A 462 -32.88 25.04 15.49
N ALA A 463 -31.89 24.49 16.20
CA ALA A 463 -30.66 25.19 16.60
C ALA A 463 -29.80 25.57 15.39
N LEU A 464 -29.63 24.65 14.43
CA LEU A 464 -28.95 24.90 13.16
C LEU A 464 -29.65 26.02 12.36
N ALA A 465 -30.98 26.00 12.28
CA ALA A 465 -31.77 27.04 11.64
C ALA A 465 -31.69 28.40 12.38
N ALA A 466 -31.56 28.39 13.71
CA ALA A 466 -31.46 29.60 14.54
C ALA A 466 -30.03 30.18 14.65
N THR A 467 -29.00 29.42 14.25
CA THR A 467 -27.59 29.83 14.35
C THR A 467 -27.30 31.08 13.53
N HIS A 468 -26.47 32.00 14.03
CA HIS A 468 -26.06 33.20 13.26
C HIS A 468 -25.21 32.84 12.05
N THR A 469 -25.45 33.51 10.91
CA THR A 469 -24.76 33.21 9.64
C THR A 469 -23.23 33.25 9.76
N ASP A 470 -22.65 34.20 10.50
CA ASP A 470 -21.19 34.29 10.70
C ASP A 470 -20.62 33.06 11.42
N ALA A 471 -21.33 32.54 12.44
CA ALA A 471 -20.94 31.34 13.15
C ALA A 471 -21.02 30.10 12.24
N LEU A 472 -22.05 30.04 11.38
CA LEU A 472 -22.21 28.98 10.39
C LEU A 472 -21.08 29.00 9.34
N VAL A 473 -20.69 30.19 8.83
CA VAL A 473 -19.52 30.33 7.94
C VAL A 473 -18.24 29.83 8.62
N GLY A 474 -18.04 30.18 9.89
CA GLY A 474 -16.90 29.71 10.69
C GLY A 474 -16.87 28.18 10.81
N ALA A 475 -18.01 27.55 11.12
CA ALA A 475 -18.13 26.11 11.27
C ALA A 475 -17.91 25.36 9.94
N VAL A 476 -18.49 25.84 8.83
CA VAL A 476 -18.26 25.29 7.49
C VAL A 476 -16.78 25.35 7.12
N THR A 477 -16.14 26.50 7.35
CA THR A 477 -14.72 26.71 7.03
C THR A 477 -13.81 25.81 7.86
N ALA A 478 -14.10 25.66 9.16
CA ALA A 478 -13.34 24.79 10.04
C ALA A 478 -13.43 23.31 9.62
N ALA A 479 -14.65 22.82 9.33
CA ALA A 479 -14.84 21.45 8.86
C ALA A 479 -14.17 21.21 7.50
N ALA A 480 -14.26 22.16 6.56
CA ALA A 480 -13.59 22.08 5.28
C ALA A 480 -12.05 22.05 5.42
N ALA A 481 -11.49 22.87 6.32
CA ALA A 481 -10.05 22.92 6.58
C ALA A 481 -9.54 21.60 7.17
N GLU A 482 -10.29 21.01 8.10
CA GLU A 482 -9.96 19.70 8.69
C GLU A 482 -9.97 18.59 7.63
N LEU A 483 -10.97 18.56 6.73
CA LEU A 483 -11.03 17.59 5.65
C LEU A 483 -9.94 17.79 4.58
N SER A 484 -9.52 19.04 4.34
CA SER A 484 -8.57 19.39 3.28
C SER A 484 -7.14 18.88 3.53
N VAL A 485 -6.78 18.56 4.77
CA VAL A 485 -5.43 18.05 5.12
C VAL A 485 -5.36 16.52 5.20
N ARG A 486 -6.50 15.83 5.09
CA ARG A 486 -6.59 14.37 5.13
C ARG A 486 -5.97 13.75 3.87
N PRO A 487 -5.44 12.51 3.94
CA PRO A 487 -5.05 11.76 2.75
C PRO A 487 -6.23 11.62 1.77
N GLU A 488 -5.95 11.42 0.48
CA GLU A 488 -6.99 10.99 -0.47
C GLU A 488 -7.41 9.56 -0.14
N GLY A 489 -8.67 9.22 -0.38
CA GLY A 489 -9.27 8.05 0.28
C GLY A 489 -9.57 8.39 1.75
N GLY A 490 -10.54 7.71 2.36
CA GLY A 490 -10.92 8.04 3.72
C GLY A 490 -12.21 7.40 4.19
N ALA A 491 -12.38 7.40 5.51
CA ALA A 491 -13.61 6.98 6.15
C ALA A 491 -14.70 8.03 5.98
N VAL A 492 -15.92 7.56 5.75
CA VAL A 492 -17.11 8.37 6.00
C VAL A 492 -17.28 8.47 7.52
N ASP A 493 -17.07 9.66 8.06
CA ASP A 493 -16.97 9.90 9.50
C ASP A 493 -17.81 11.13 9.92
N PRO A 494 -17.93 11.45 11.23
CA PRO A 494 -18.69 12.61 11.69
C PRO A 494 -18.25 13.95 11.07
N VAL A 495 -17.00 14.10 10.70
CA VAL A 495 -16.47 15.37 10.19
C VAL A 495 -16.96 15.62 8.77
N ALA A 496 -16.95 14.59 7.93
CA ALA A 496 -17.52 14.64 6.59
C ALA A 496 -19.04 14.94 6.63
N GLU A 497 -19.77 14.27 7.53
CA GLU A 497 -21.21 14.48 7.70
C GLU A 497 -21.57 15.87 8.22
N ARG A 498 -20.81 16.36 9.21
CA ARG A 498 -20.94 17.72 9.75
C ARG A 498 -20.71 18.76 8.66
N PHE A 499 -19.66 18.59 7.85
CA PHE A 499 -19.36 19.51 6.75
C PHE A 499 -20.55 19.61 5.77
N LEU A 500 -21.07 18.48 5.29
CA LEU A 500 -22.16 18.47 4.31
C LEU A 500 -23.46 19.06 4.87
N ALA A 501 -23.80 18.75 6.13
CA ALA A 501 -24.98 19.32 6.79
C ALA A 501 -24.88 20.85 6.93
N LEU A 502 -23.73 21.35 7.39
CA LEU A 502 -23.48 22.79 7.54
C LEU A 502 -23.44 23.50 6.18
N ALA A 503 -22.82 22.90 5.17
CA ALA A 503 -22.76 23.45 3.81
C ALA A 503 -24.15 23.56 3.19
N ASN A 504 -25.02 22.55 3.39
CA ASN A 504 -26.40 22.59 2.91
C ASN A 504 -27.19 23.73 3.56
N GLU A 505 -27.10 23.89 4.88
CA GLU A 505 -27.79 24.98 5.58
C GLU A 505 -27.26 26.36 5.15
N LEU A 506 -25.95 26.52 4.98
CA LEU A 506 -25.38 27.77 4.51
C LEU A 506 -25.87 28.11 3.11
N ALA A 507 -25.89 27.14 2.20
CA ALA A 507 -26.40 27.32 0.83
C ALA A 507 -27.90 27.61 0.80
N ARG A 508 -28.68 27.03 1.71
CA ARG A 508 -30.13 27.29 1.85
C ARG A 508 -30.43 28.74 2.23
N ARG A 509 -29.54 29.35 3.02
CA ARG A 509 -29.65 30.76 3.43
C ARG A 509 -29.14 31.70 2.35
N ASP A 510 -27.96 31.41 1.83
CA ASP A 510 -27.30 32.21 0.81
C ASP A 510 -26.34 31.33 -0.02
N PRO A 511 -26.75 30.90 -1.23
CA PRO A 511 -25.93 30.02 -2.06
C PRO A 511 -24.67 30.71 -2.58
N ASP A 512 -24.68 32.03 -2.75
CA ASP A 512 -23.51 32.78 -3.21
C ASP A 512 -22.49 32.93 -2.09
N LEU A 513 -22.95 33.15 -0.85
CA LEU A 513 -22.10 33.12 0.33
C LEU A 513 -21.50 31.73 0.56
N ALA A 514 -22.26 30.65 0.38
CA ALA A 514 -21.75 29.29 0.47
C ALA A 514 -20.63 29.04 -0.55
N ARG A 515 -20.84 29.42 -1.82
CA ARG A 515 -19.80 29.34 -2.87
C ARG A 515 -18.60 30.22 -2.56
N ALA A 516 -18.81 31.42 -2.04
CA ALA A 516 -17.72 32.33 -1.66
C ALA A 516 -16.88 31.76 -0.51
N THR A 517 -17.53 31.19 0.50
CA THR A 517 -16.91 30.54 1.66
C THR A 517 -16.06 29.34 1.25
N LEU A 518 -16.58 28.52 0.33
CA LEU A 518 -15.93 27.29 -0.13
C LEU A 518 -14.97 27.48 -1.31
N ARG A 519 -14.76 28.72 -1.80
CA ARG A 519 -13.90 29.02 -2.96
C ARG A 519 -12.44 28.56 -2.80
N GLY A 520 -11.96 28.43 -1.57
CA GLY A 520 -10.60 27.96 -1.27
C GLY A 520 -10.44 26.43 -1.31
N VAL A 521 -11.54 25.67 -1.34
CA VAL A 521 -11.51 24.20 -1.36
C VAL A 521 -11.01 23.73 -2.73
N ARG A 522 -9.94 22.93 -2.72
CA ARG A 522 -9.39 22.30 -3.92
C ARG A 522 -10.10 20.98 -4.19
N GLN A 523 -10.03 20.50 -5.43
CA GLN A 523 -10.45 19.13 -5.73
C GLN A 523 -9.65 18.17 -4.83
N HIS A 524 -10.37 17.37 -4.05
CA HIS A 524 -9.79 16.45 -3.08
C HIS A 524 -10.69 15.23 -2.92
N TRP A 525 -10.15 14.02 -3.10
CA TRP A 525 -10.95 12.79 -3.12
C TRP A 525 -11.23 12.23 -1.70
N VAL A 526 -11.84 13.06 -0.86
CA VAL A 526 -12.19 12.75 0.55
C VAL A 526 -13.70 12.86 0.73
N PRO A 527 -14.36 11.92 1.45
CA PRO A 527 -15.77 12.04 1.82
C PRO A 527 -16.15 13.45 2.27
N GLY A 528 -17.25 13.98 1.73
CA GLY A 528 -17.71 15.35 1.97
C GLY A 528 -17.11 16.39 1.03
N LEU A 529 -15.83 16.30 0.64
CA LEU A 529 -15.18 17.28 -0.25
C LEU A 529 -15.13 16.88 -1.74
N ARG A 530 -15.38 15.60 -2.06
CA ARG A 530 -15.21 14.99 -3.41
C ARG A 530 -15.72 15.84 -4.57
N SER A 531 -16.83 16.54 -4.37
CA SER A 531 -17.55 17.28 -5.42
C SER A 531 -17.62 18.79 -5.19
N ILE A 532 -17.07 19.30 -4.07
CA ILE A 532 -17.26 20.70 -3.65
C ILE A 532 -16.56 21.69 -4.59
N ALA A 533 -15.33 21.38 -4.99
CA ALA A 533 -14.58 22.27 -5.88
C ALA A 533 -15.29 22.47 -7.23
N GLN A 534 -15.81 21.40 -7.83
CA GLN A 534 -16.57 21.44 -9.07
C GLN A 534 -17.91 22.15 -8.88
N TRP A 535 -18.61 21.91 -7.77
CA TRP A 535 -19.85 22.61 -7.46
C TRP A 535 -19.66 24.12 -7.32
N VAL A 536 -18.60 24.56 -6.64
CA VAL A 536 -18.25 25.99 -6.55
C VAL A 536 -17.92 26.56 -7.93
N ALA A 537 -17.27 25.80 -8.79
CA ALA A 537 -16.91 26.20 -10.15
C ALA A 537 -18.09 26.15 -11.15
N GLY A 538 -19.21 25.50 -10.80
CA GLY A 538 -20.32 25.24 -11.72
C GLY A 538 -19.99 24.17 -12.78
N GLU A 539 -19.08 23.27 -12.47
CA GLU A 539 -18.62 22.18 -13.35
C GLU A 539 -19.36 20.86 -13.07
N SER A 540 -19.19 19.88 -13.95
CA SER A 540 -19.74 18.52 -13.74
C SER A 540 -19.07 17.86 -12.54
N LEU A 541 -19.88 17.24 -11.67
CA LEU A 541 -19.39 16.62 -10.44
C LEU A 541 -18.75 15.26 -10.74
N PRO A 542 -17.57 14.94 -10.17
CA PRO A 542 -16.78 13.79 -10.58
C PRO A 542 -17.36 12.43 -10.14
N ALA A 543 -18.19 12.40 -9.11
CA ALA A 543 -18.79 11.18 -8.55
C ALA A 543 -20.27 10.95 -8.97
N LEU A 544 -20.70 11.54 -10.09
CA LEU A 544 -22.00 11.24 -10.70
C LEU A 544 -21.94 9.94 -11.52
N ASP A 545 -22.99 9.14 -11.42
CA ASP A 545 -23.21 7.93 -12.21
C ASP A 545 -23.20 8.30 -13.70
N ARG A 546 -22.62 7.42 -14.52
CA ARG A 546 -22.46 7.66 -15.96
C ARG A 546 -23.01 6.48 -16.75
N PRO A 547 -23.77 6.71 -17.83
CA PRO A 547 -24.22 5.63 -18.68
C PRO A 547 -23.03 4.90 -19.31
N ALA A 548 -23.29 3.68 -19.77
CA ALA A 548 -22.34 2.97 -20.63
C ALA A 548 -21.96 3.89 -21.79
N ARG A 549 -20.67 3.96 -22.10
CA ARG A 549 -20.21 4.80 -23.20
C ARG A 549 -20.58 4.10 -24.50
N GLU A 550 -21.63 4.59 -25.18
CA GLU A 550 -22.12 4.03 -26.45
C GLU A 550 -21.02 3.89 -27.52
N ALA A 551 -19.99 4.75 -27.45
CA ALA A 551 -18.84 4.71 -28.35
C ALA A 551 -17.84 3.56 -28.07
N PHE A 552 -18.00 2.79 -26.98
CA PHE A 552 -17.10 1.73 -26.57
C PHE A 552 -17.88 0.40 -26.44
N PRO A 553 -17.86 -0.48 -27.46
CA PRO A 553 -18.49 -1.80 -27.38
C PRO A 553 -17.98 -2.59 -26.17
N GLY A 554 -18.90 -3.00 -25.29
CA GLY A 554 -18.58 -3.69 -24.03
C GLY A 554 -18.38 -2.77 -22.81
N ALA A 555 -18.46 -1.44 -22.96
CA ALA A 555 -18.44 -0.55 -21.81
C ALA A 555 -19.71 -0.71 -20.96
N THR A 556 -19.52 -0.88 -19.65
CA THR A 556 -20.60 -0.92 -18.67
C THR A 556 -20.86 0.48 -18.09
N PRO A 557 -22.08 0.76 -17.59
CA PRO A 557 -22.35 1.99 -16.86
C PRO A 557 -21.44 2.11 -15.64
N THR A 558 -20.94 3.33 -15.38
CA THR A 558 -20.25 3.63 -14.13
C THR A 558 -21.30 3.97 -13.08
N VAL A 559 -21.56 3.04 -12.17
CA VAL A 559 -22.40 3.27 -10.98
C VAL A 559 -21.52 3.35 -9.75
N PHE A 560 -21.57 4.43 -8.99
CA PHE A 560 -20.79 4.60 -7.78
C PHE A 560 -21.43 3.90 -6.56
N GLY A 561 -20.59 3.49 -5.60
CA GLY A 561 -21.04 2.96 -4.31
C GLY A 561 -21.82 3.99 -3.49
N PRO A 562 -22.40 3.59 -2.34
CA PRO A 562 -23.38 4.42 -1.63
C PRO A 562 -22.84 5.78 -1.21
N ALA A 563 -21.62 5.85 -0.66
CA ALA A 563 -21.05 7.10 -0.17
C ALA A 563 -20.62 8.09 -1.27
N PRO A 564 -19.82 7.72 -2.29
CA PRO A 564 -19.47 8.66 -3.35
C PRO A 564 -20.69 9.18 -4.13
N ALA A 565 -21.66 8.30 -4.40
CA ALA A 565 -22.91 8.67 -5.07
C ALA A 565 -23.74 9.66 -4.23
N ARG A 566 -23.84 9.43 -2.92
CA ARG A 566 -24.52 10.35 -2.01
C ARG A 566 -23.84 11.70 -1.97
N ASP A 567 -22.51 11.75 -1.85
CA ASP A 567 -21.76 13.00 -1.83
C ASP A 567 -22.03 13.84 -3.08
N ALA A 568 -22.02 13.21 -4.27
CA ALA A 568 -22.36 13.91 -5.51
C ALA A 568 -23.80 14.41 -5.54
N ALA A 569 -24.77 13.55 -5.22
CA ALA A 569 -26.19 13.89 -5.30
C ALA A 569 -26.60 14.99 -4.30
N VAL A 570 -26.08 14.94 -3.07
CA VAL A 570 -26.28 16.01 -2.08
C VAL A 570 -25.59 17.29 -2.52
N THR A 571 -24.35 17.20 -3.01
CA THR A 571 -23.60 18.38 -3.47
C THR A 571 -24.34 19.09 -4.61
N GLN A 572 -24.89 18.34 -5.57
CA GLN A 572 -25.66 18.88 -6.70
C GLN A 572 -26.86 19.71 -6.25
N ARG A 573 -27.43 19.39 -5.07
CA ARG A 573 -28.66 19.97 -4.52
C ARG A 573 -28.44 20.78 -3.24
N LEU A 574 -27.21 21.24 -3.00
CA LEU A 574 -26.90 22.06 -1.81
C LEU A 574 -27.79 23.30 -1.75
N GLY A 575 -28.52 23.43 -0.64
CA GLY A 575 -29.45 24.52 -0.39
C GLY A 575 -30.87 24.29 -0.92
N GLU A 576 -31.11 23.23 -1.70
CA GLU A 576 -32.45 22.87 -2.17
C GLU A 576 -33.22 21.99 -1.19
N VAL A 577 -32.50 21.17 -0.41
CA VAL A 577 -33.10 20.20 0.49
C VAL A 577 -33.18 20.74 1.93
N PRO A 578 -34.25 20.43 2.68
CA PRO A 578 -34.43 20.97 4.03
C PRO A 578 -33.39 20.44 5.03
N VAL A 579 -32.97 19.19 4.87
CA VAL A 579 -32.03 18.47 5.74
C VAL A 579 -31.55 17.23 4.99
N LEU A 580 -30.31 16.77 5.21
CA LEU A 580 -29.86 15.51 4.62
C LEU A 580 -30.48 14.33 5.38
N LEU A 581 -31.12 13.40 4.68
CA LEU A 581 -31.79 12.25 5.28
C LEU A 581 -30.80 11.36 6.04
N SER A 582 -29.60 11.19 5.48
CA SER A 582 -28.56 10.30 6.01
C SER A 582 -27.71 10.88 7.14
N THR A 583 -27.91 12.15 7.56
CA THR A 583 -27.14 12.74 8.67
C THR A 583 -27.26 11.86 9.93
N PRO A 584 -26.16 11.41 10.54
CA PRO A 584 -26.23 10.43 11.62
C PRO A 584 -26.84 11.01 12.91
N THR A 585 -27.29 10.14 13.80
CA THR A 585 -27.75 10.46 15.16
C THR A 585 -26.64 10.24 16.20
N TRP A 586 -25.68 9.35 15.90
CA TRP A 586 -24.54 9.01 16.76
C TRP A 586 -23.22 9.06 15.98
N ASP A 587 -22.11 9.19 16.69
CA ASP A 587 -20.76 9.28 16.11
C ASP A 587 -20.29 8.01 15.37
N ASP A 588 -21.00 6.90 15.55
CA ASP A 588 -20.79 5.66 14.80
C ASP A 588 -21.48 5.62 13.43
N MET A 589 -22.12 6.71 13.04
CA MET A 589 -22.90 6.88 11.81
C MET A 589 -24.29 6.24 11.82
N ARG A 590 -24.74 5.61 12.91
CA ARG A 590 -26.13 5.13 13.01
C ARG A 590 -27.12 6.29 12.94
N LEU A 591 -28.28 5.98 12.38
CA LEU A 591 -29.43 6.86 12.27
C LEU A 591 -30.62 6.27 13.03
N SER A 592 -31.28 7.07 13.88
CA SER A 592 -32.53 6.62 14.52
C SER A 592 -33.71 6.67 13.55
N ALA A 593 -34.63 5.71 13.68
CA ALA A 593 -35.84 5.66 12.86
C ALA A 593 -36.73 6.90 13.04
N ASP A 594 -36.80 7.45 14.26
CA ASP A 594 -37.57 8.66 14.55
C ASP A 594 -36.98 9.89 13.86
N ALA A 595 -35.66 10.09 13.95
CA ALA A 595 -35.00 11.21 13.28
C ALA A 595 -35.17 11.10 11.75
N PHE A 596 -35.01 9.90 11.20
CA PHE A 596 -35.25 9.65 9.78
C PHE A 596 -36.70 9.95 9.36
N THR A 597 -37.68 9.48 10.13
CA THR A 597 -39.12 9.73 9.88
C THR A 597 -39.45 11.22 9.95
N ALA A 598 -38.92 11.93 10.96
CA ALA A 598 -39.12 13.37 11.12
C ALA A 598 -38.56 14.16 9.92
N ARG A 599 -37.38 13.78 9.42
CA ARG A 599 -36.77 14.40 8.25
C ARG A 599 -37.59 14.15 6.98
N LEU A 600 -38.04 12.92 6.74
CA LEU A 600 -38.94 12.64 5.61
C LEU A 600 -40.24 13.44 5.67
N ARG A 601 -40.83 13.64 6.86
CA ARG A 601 -41.99 14.54 7.02
C ARG A 601 -41.66 15.99 6.67
N SER A 602 -40.43 16.46 6.92
CA SER A 602 -39.99 17.79 6.49
C SER A 602 -39.90 17.91 4.97
N TYR A 603 -39.49 16.86 4.26
CA TYR A 603 -39.54 16.83 2.79
C TYR A 603 -40.98 16.89 2.28
N ALA A 604 -41.88 16.10 2.88
CA ALA A 604 -43.31 16.10 2.52
C ALA A 604 -43.96 17.48 2.75
N ALA A 605 -43.68 18.10 3.91
CA ALA A 605 -44.25 19.41 4.27
C ALA A 605 -43.77 20.56 3.36
N GLN A 606 -42.59 20.42 2.76
CA GLN A 606 -42.00 21.42 1.87
C GLN A 606 -42.13 21.05 0.39
N GLU A 607 -42.80 19.92 0.09
CA GLU A 607 -42.98 19.40 -1.28
C GLU A 607 -41.67 19.22 -2.05
N VAL A 608 -40.58 18.87 -1.34
CA VAL A 608 -39.25 18.64 -1.93
C VAL A 608 -39.05 17.14 -2.16
N ALA A 609 -38.54 16.76 -3.33
CA ALA A 609 -38.17 15.37 -3.63
C ALA A 609 -36.87 14.96 -2.90
N ALA A 610 -36.82 13.72 -2.40
CA ALA A 610 -35.61 13.11 -1.85
C ALA A 610 -34.65 12.69 -2.97
N SER A 611 -33.34 12.81 -2.75
CA SER A 611 -32.37 12.15 -3.63
C SER A 611 -32.37 10.65 -3.34
N GLU A 612 -32.31 9.84 -4.40
CA GLU A 612 -32.20 8.40 -4.28
C GLU A 612 -30.94 7.97 -3.52
N ALA A 613 -29.79 8.60 -3.75
CA ALA A 613 -28.52 8.23 -3.15
C ALA A 613 -28.45 8.58 -1.65
N ASP A 614 -29.02 9.72 -1.25
CA ASP A 614 -29.12 10.12 0.16
C ASP A 614 -30.12 9.26 0.94
N LEU A 615 -31.26 8.92 0.33
CA LEU A 615 -32.22 7.97 0.88
C LEU A 615 -31.60 6.57 1.02
N PHE A 616 -30.88 6.09 0.00
CA PHE A 616 -30.22 4.78 0.02
C PHE A 616 -29.23 4.68 1.20
N LEU A 617 -28.36 5.69 1.36
CA LEU A 617 -27.40 5.71 2.46
C LEU A 617 -28.10 5.85 3.83
N ALA A 618 -29.18 6.62 3.92
CA ALA A 618 -29.96 6.74 5.15
C ALA A 618 -30.53 5.39 5.59
N LEU A 619 -31.08 4.60 4.66
CA LEU A 619 -31.64 3.28 4.95
C LEU A 619 -30.59 2.30 5.48
N LEU A 620 -29.37 2.30 4.93
CA LEU A 620 -28.25 1.48 5.44
C LEU A 620 -27.80 1.87 6.86
N ARG A 621 -28.03 3.13 7.27
CA ARG A 621 -27.65 3.65 8.59
C ARG A 621 -28.72 3.48 9.65
N VAL A 622 -29.98 3.27 9.27
CA VAL A 622 -31.05 3.00 10.23
C VAL A 622 -30.85 1.62 10.84
N ASP A 623 -30.81 1.55 12.16
CA ASP A 623 -30.79 0.28 12.87
C ASP A 623 -32.15 -0.43 12.74
N ALA A 624 -32.28 -1.24 11.70
CA ALA A 624 -33.52 -1.94 11.36
C ALA A 624 -34.03 -2.83 12.49
N ALA A 625 -33.14 -3.39 13.32
CA ALA A 625 -33.50 -4.25 14.45
C ALA A 625 -34.25 -3.49 15.57
N ALA A 626 -34.08 -2.16 15.64
CA ALA A 626 -34.74 -1.32 16.63
C ALA A 626 -36.06 -0.70 16.14
N VAL A 627 -36.49 -0.98 14.90
CA VAL A 627 -37.68 -0.35 14.29
C VAL A 627 -38.95 -1.10 14.65
N THR A 628 -39.90 -0.39 15.25
CA THR A 628 -41.22 -0.93 15.61
C THR A 628 -42.17 -1.03 14.40
N PRO A 629 -43.18 -1.92 14.44
CA PRO A 629 -44.25 -1.95 13.43
C PRO A 629 -44.95 -0.59 13.25
N GLU A 630 -45.20 0.15 14.33
CA GLU A 630 -45.85 1.46 14.32
C GLU A 630 -45.00 2.51 13.60
N GLN A 631 -43.69 2.51 13.79
CA GLN A 631 -42.77 3.39 13.06
C GLN A 631 -42.76 3.05 11.56
N ARG A 632 -42.80 1.76 11.20
CA ARG A 632 -42.90 1.35 9.78
C ARG A 632 -44.22 1.78 9.16
N ASP A 633 -45.34 1.64 9.86
CA ASP A 633 -46.64 2.10 9.39
C ASP A 633 -46.68 3.61 9.23
N ALA A 634 -46.06 4.36 10.16
CA ALA A 634 -45.92 5.80 10.05
C ALA A 634 -45.09 6.22 8.82
N LEU A 635 -44.03 5.49 8.47
CA LEU A 635 -43.25 5.72 7.25
C LEU A 635 -44.08 5.47 5.98
N ARG A 636 -44.90 4.42 5.93
CA ARG A 636 -45.79 4.13 4.77
C ARG A 636 -46.75 5.28 4.45
N GLN A 637 -47.13 6.08 5.44
CA GLN A 637 -48.02 7.22 5.25
C GLN A 637 -47.31 8.47 4.69
N ILE A 638 -45.99 8.47 4.57
CA ILE A 638 -45.23 9.63 4.08
C ILE A 638 -45.03 9.53 2.57
N ASP A 639 -45.66 10.46 1.86
CA ASP A 639 -45.60 10.52 0.41
C ASP A 639 -44.56 11.55 -0.08
N VAL A 640 -43.35 11.07 -0.42
CA VAL A 640 -42.24 11.90 -0.93
C VAL A 640 -41.67 11.29 -2.20
N ALA A 641 -41.54 12.11 -3.24
CA ALA A 641 -40.94 11.74 -4.52
C ALA A 641 -39.46 11.42 -4.36
N ILE A 642 -38.94 10.49 -5.15
CA ILE A 642 -37.50 10.18 -5.20
C ILE A 642 -36.99 10.56 -6.58
N VAL A 643 -35.91 11.35 -6.64
CA VAL A 643 -35.23 11.70 -7.89
C VAL A 643 -33.85 11.06 -7.96
N GLY A 644 -33.49 10.53 -9.13
CA GLY A 644 -32.14 10.06 -9.44
C GLY A 644 -31.16 11.21 -9.69
N GLN A 645 -29.87 10.88 -9.82
CA GLN A 645 -28.82 11.87 -10.12
C GLN A 645 -28.98 12.60 -11.46
N ASP A 646 -29.72 12.00 -12.40
CA ASP A 646 -30.09 12.60 -13.68
C ASP A 646 -31.33 13.52 -13.58
N GLY A 647 -31.95 13.60 -12.39
CA GLY A 647 -33.16 14.35 -12.11
C GLY A 647 -34.45 13.60 -12.46
N ALA A 648 -34.39 12.37 -12.95
CA ALA A 648 -35.58 11.57 -13.25
C ALA A 648 -36.25 11.08 -11.97
N GLU A 649 -37.57 11.14 -11.90
CA GLU A 649 -38.34 10.59 -10.77
C GLU A 649 -38.40 9.06 -10.87
N LEU A 650 -38.08 8.38 -9.76
CA LEU A 650 -38.21 6.93 -9.64
C LEU A 650 -39.69 6.55 -9.47
N PRO A 651 -40.12 5.36 -9.94
CA PRO A 651 -41.52 4.92 -9.92
C PRO A 651 -42.02 4.49 -8.52
N VAL A 652 -41.34 4.90 -7.47
CA VAL A 652 -41.57 4.50 -6.07
C VAL A 652 -41.47 5.72 -5.16
N ARG A 653 -42.04 5.62 -3.95
CA ARG A 653 -42.12 6.72 -2.98
C ARG A 653 -41.28 6.43 -1.74
N ALA A 654 -40.64 7.46 -1.19
CA ALA A 654 -39.62 7.30 -0.13
C ALA A 654 -40.15 6.62 1.14
N GLY A 655 -41.36 6.98 1.59
CA GLY A 655 -41.96 6.38 2.79
C GLY A 655 -42.28 4.89 2.63
N SER A 656 -42.86 4.50 1.49
CA SER A 656 -43.15 3.09 1.17
C SER A 656 -41.89 2.26 1.05
N VAL A 657 -40.90 2.73 0.28
CA VAL A 657 -39.59 2.05 0.12
C VAL A 657 -38.90 1.87 1.47
N ALA A 658 -38.90 2.91 2.31
CA ALA A 658 -38.29 2.83 3.63
C ALA A 658 -38.96 1.78 4.52
N ALA A 659 -40.29 1.76 4.55
CA ALA A 659 -41.04 0.79 5.35
C ALA A 659 -40.84 -0.66 4.86
N GLU A 660 -40.76 -0.86 3.55
CA GLU A 660 -40.48 -2.18 2.94
C GLU A 660 -39.04 -2.63 3.22
N TYR A 661 -38.05 -1.75 3.04
CA TYR A 661 -36.66 -2.04 3.35
C TYR A 661 -36.48 -2.38 4.84
N LEU A 662 -37.05 -1.59 5.75
CA LEU A 662 -36.93 -1.85 7.19
C LEU A 662 -37.71 -3.08 7.64
N ALA A 663 -38.59 -3.65 6.80
CA ALA A 663 -39.20 -4.95 7.04
C ALA A 663 -38.31 -6.12 6.62
N GLN A 664 -37.44 -5.92 5.63
CA GLN A 664 -36.50 -6.91 5.09
C GLN A 664 -35.17 -6.21 4.76
N PRO A 665 -34.39 -5.81 5.80
CA PRO A 665 -33.19 -5.02 5.59
C PRO A 665 -32.09 -5.85 4.93
N LEU A 666 -31.01 -5.18 4.51
CA LEU A 666 -29.83 -5.85 3.97
C LEU A 666 -29.28 -6.86 4.99
N THR A 667 -29.26 -8.13 4.60
CA THR A 667 -28.49 -9.14 5.32
C THR A 667 -27.06 -9.10 4.81
N GLU A 668 -26.11 -8.89 5.71
CA GLU A 668 -24.69 -8.84 5.34
C GLU A 668 -24.23 -10.18 4.73
N PRO A 669 -23.61 -10.17 3.54
CA PRO A 669 -23.00 -11.35 2.96
C PRO A 669 -21.86 -11.86 3.85
N GLN A 670 -21.71 -13.18 3.94
CA GLN A 670 -20.58 -13.78 4.63
C GLN A 670 -19.26 -13.40 3.92
N VAL A 671 -18.22 -13.17 4.72
CA VAL A 671 -16.86 -12.96 4.20
C VAL A 671 -16.16 -14.31 4.18
N GLU A 672 -15.83 -14.77 2.98
CA GLU A 672 -15.29 -16.09 2.69
C GLU A 672 -13.93 -15.97 1.99
N LEU A 673 -13.07 -16.98 2.18
CA LEU A 673 -11.82 -17.06 1.47
C LEU A 673 -12.08 -17.53 0.03
N ASP A 674 -11.75 -16.70 -0.96
CA ASP A 674 -11.74 -17.11 -2.37
C ASP A 674 -10.45 -17.90 -2.62
N THR A 675 -10.57 -19.22 -2.71
CA THR A 675 -9.43 -20.13 -2.90
C THR A 675 -8.79 -20.02 -4.28
N GLN A 676 -9.43 -19.36 -5.26
CA GLN A 676 -8.84 -19.11 -6.57
C GLN A 676 -8.01 -17.83 -6.58
N ARG A 677 -8.45 -16.83 -5.81
CA ARG A 677 -7.81 -15.50 -5.73
C ARG A 677 -6.92 -15.31 -4.50
N HIS A 678 -6.97 -16.25 -3.54
CA HIS A 678 -6.16 -16.30 -2.30
C HIS A 678 -6.36 -15.10 -1.37
N TRP A 679 -7.51 -14.44 -1.48
CA TRP A 679 -7.92 -13.31 -0.65
C TRP A 679 -9.34 -13.50 -0.11
N TRP A 680 -9.70 -12.76 0.93
CA TRP A 680 -11.05 -12.81 1.47
C TRP A 680 -11.97 -11.84 0.71
N GLY A 681 -13.17 -12.29 0.40
CA GLY A 681 -14.19 -11.51 -0.30
C GLY A 681 -15.58 -11.85 0.20
N THR A 682 -16.58 -11.10 -0.23
CA THR A 682 -17.98 -11.39 0.12
C THR A 682 -18.54 -12.51 -0.75
N ALA A 683 -19.32 -13.40 -0.14
CA ALA A 683 -20.20 -14.30 -0.85
C ALA A 683 -21.18 -13.51 -1.76
N HIS A 684 -21.67 -14.16 -2.81
CA HIS A 684 -22.65 -13.57 -3.70
C HIS A 684 -23.92 -13.17 -2.93
N PHE A 685 -24.43 -11.97 -3.19
CA PHE A 685 -25.70 -11.48 -2.63
C PHE A 685 -26.48 -10.65 -3.65
N GLU A 686 -27.77 -10.49 -3.40
CA GLU A 686 -28.67 -9.64 -4.19
C GLU A 686 -29.09 -8.41 -3.39
N GLN A 687 -29.32 -7.29 -4.09
CA GLN A 687 -29.83 -6.08 -3.47
C GLN A 687 -31.24 -6.33 -2.90
N PRO A 688 -31.56 -5.81 -1.70
CA PRO A 688 -32.89 -6.00 -1.09
C PRO A 688 -34.03 -5.60 -2.04
N PRO A 689 -35.14 -6.35 -2.11
CA PRO A 689 -36.22 -6.12 -3.08
C PRO A 689 -36.81 -4.70 -3.05
N ALA A 690 -36.91 -4.09 -1.87
CA ALA A 690 -37.39 -2.71 -1.70
C ALA A 690 -36.53 -1.67 -2.46
N LEU A 691 -35.27 -2.01 -2.75
CA LEU A 691 -34.33 -1.17 -3.47
C LEU A 691 -34.21 -1.55 -4.96
N ALA A 692 -35.04 -2.44 -5.50
CA ALA A 692 -34.94 -2.90 -6.89
C ALA A 692 -35.09 -1.77 -7.93
N ALA A 693 -35.80 -0.68 -7.59
CA ALA A 693 -35.95 0.50 -8.44
C ALA A 693 -34.73 1.46 -8.40
N PHE A 694 -33.77 1.24 -7.48
CA PHE A 694 -32.58 2.06 -7.32
C PHE A 694 -31.44 1.53 -8.19
N PRO A 695 -30.47 2.39 -8.58
CA PRO A 695 -29.20 1.91 -9.13
C PRO A 695 -28.53 0.86 -8.22
N VAL A 696 -27.80 -0.08 -8.81
CA VAL A 696 -27.10 -1.14 -8.05
C VAL A 696 -25.86 -0.53 -7.37
N ARG A 697 -26.05 -0.08 -6.12
CA ARG A 697 -25.00 0.59 -5.33
C ARG A 697 -24.18 -0.35 -4.46
N LEU A 698 -24.70 -1.53 -4.14
CA LEU A 698 -24.01 -2.55 -3.34
C LEU A 698 -23.25 -3.48 -4.29
N LYS A 699 -21.91 -3.50 -4.21
CA LYS A 699 -21.05 -4.30 -5.09
C LYS A 699 -20.15 -5.22 -4.28
N ALA A 700 -20.12 -6.50 -4.66
CA ALA A 700 -19.40 -7.59 -4.00
C ALA A 700 -18.05 -7.94 -4.65
N ASP A 701 -17.83 -7.51 -5.90
CA ASP A 701 -16.84 -8.08 -6.81
C ASP A 701 -15.53 -7.28 -6.94
N THR A 702 -15.41 -6.17 -6.22
CA THR A 702 -14.28 -5.25 -6.29
C THR A 702 -13.39 -5.36 -5.04
N TYR A 703 -12.07 -5.43 -5.27
CA TYR A 703 -11.08 -5.37 -4.18
C TYR A 703 -11.24 -4.03 -3.44
N GLY A 704 -11.57 -4.09 -2.14
CA GLY A 704 -11.92 -2.91 -1.36
C GLY A 704 -13.30 -2.36 -1.71
N SER A 705 -14.36 -3.01 -1.22
CA SER A 705 -15.72 -2.46 -1.35
C SER A 705 -15.82 -1.09 -0.69
N ASP A 706 -16.46 -0.11 -1.34
CA ASP A 706 -16.84 1.21 -0.76
C ASP A 706 -17.77 1.10 0.47
N ILE A 707 -18.07 -0.12 0.93
CA ILE A 707 -18.90 -0.46 2.08
C ILE A 707 -18.02 -0.52 3.33
N GLY A 708 -17.81 0.64 3.95
CA GLY A 708 -17.19 0.74 5.28
C GLY A 708 -18.21 0.92 6.40
N VAL A 709 -17.75 0.92 7.66
CA VAL A 709 -18.60 1.18 8.84
C VAL A 709 -19.33 2.53 8.79
N GLY A 710 -18.82 3.51 8.04
CA GLY A 710 -19.53 4.78 7.85
C GLY A 710 -20.73 4.69 6.90
N VAL A 711 -20.82 3.63 6.11
CA VAL A 711 -21.93 3.30 5.22
C VAL A 711 -22.88 2.31 5.86
N LEU A 712 -22.34 1.26 6.50
CA LEU A 712 -23.09 0.22 7.20
C LEU A 712 -22.60 0.12 8.66
N PRO A 713 -23.10 0.97 9.59
CA PRO A 713 -22.60 1.07 10.97
C PRO A 713 -22.70 -0.21 11.80
N VAL A 714 -23.74 -1.00 11.52
CA VAL A 714 -24.03 -2.27 12.20
C VAL A 714 -23.37 -3.47 11.51
N GLY A 715 -22.64 -3.26 10.40
CA GLY A 715 -22.01 -4.34 9.65
C GLY A 715 -20.78 -4.90 10.36
N GLY A 716 -20.58 -6.20 10.20
CA GLY A 716 -19.45 -6.98 10.68
C GLY A 716 -18.26 -6.94 9.72
N ASP A 717 -17.66 -8.10 9.48
CA ASP A 717 -16.39 -8.26 8.78
C ASP A 717 -16.35 -7.65 7.37
N TRP A 718 -17.47 -7.59 6.64
CA TRP A 718 -17.52 -6.99 5.30
C TRP A 718 -17.07 -5.52 5.33
N THR A 719 -17.47 -4.81 6.39
CA THR A 719 -17.20 -3.38 6.53
C THR A 719 -15.74 -3.03 6.84
N ALA A 720 -14.88 -4.04 7.02
CA ALA A 720 -13.47 -3.89 7.34
C ALA A 720 -12.52 -4.52 6.32
N LEU A 721 -13.01 -4.95 5.14
CA LEU A 721 -12.14 -5.46 4.07
C LEU A 721 -11.03 -4.47 3.67
N ALA A 722 -11.30 -3.15 3.73
CA ALA A 722 -10.31 -2.11 3.48
C ALA A 722 -9.28 -1.90 4.61
N ALA A 723 -9.53 -2.43 5.82
CA ALA A 723 -8.65 -2.24 6.98
C ALA A 723 -7.35 -3.07 6.92
N GLY A 724 -7.27 -4.04 6.00
CA GLY A 724 -6.08 -4.89 5.81
C GLY A 724 -4.99 -4.30 4.92
N ASP A 725 -5.28 -3.21 4.20
CA ASP A 725 -4.35 -2.59 3.24
C ASP A 725 -3.41 -1.60 3.94
N LEU A 726 -2.27 -2.13 4.41
CA LEU A 726 -1.31 -1.38 5.23
C LEU A 726 -0.55 -0.30 4.45
N ASP A 727 -0.55 -0.34 3.12
CA ASP A 727 0.23 0.58 2.29
C ASP A 727 -0.55 1.87 1.98
N ASN A 728 -1.84 1.92 2.31
CA ASN A 728 -2.72 3.06 2.07
C ASN A 728 -2.68 4.10 3.20
N ALA A 729 -2.66 5.38 2.84
CA ALA A 729 -2.50 6.49 3.78
C ALA A 729 -3.76 6.75 4.63
N GLU A 730 -4.93 6.37 4.14
CA GLU A 730 -6.23 6.60 4.75
C GLU A 730 -6.66 5.54 5.76
N VAL A 731 -5.98 4.39 5.82
CA VAL A 731 -6.36 3.25 6.66
C VAL A 731 -6.46 3.64 8.14
N GLY A 732 -5.63 4.58 8.60
CA GLY A 732 -5.70 5.11 9.95
C GLY A 732 -7.07 5.72 10.28
N LEU A 733 -7.63 6.54 9.38
CA LEU A 733 -8.95 7.15 9.57
C LEU A 733 -10.08 6.11 9.48
N VAL A 734 -9.92 5.09 8.64
CA VAL A 734 -10.84 3.94 8.58
C VAL A 734 -10.89 3.21 9.93
N LEU A 735 -9.73 2.95 10.54
CA LEU A 735 -9.64 2.32 11.86
C LEU A 735 -10.21 3.21 12.96
N ARG A 736 -9.98 4.53 12.90
CA ARG A 736 -10.58 5.51 13.83
C ARG A 736 -12.10 5.48 13.80
N GLN A 737 -12.71 5.35 12.62
CA GLN A 737 -14.17 5.21 12.50
C GLN A 737 -14.64 3.81 12.95
N LEU A 738 -13.89 2.75 12.64
CA LEU A 738 -14.20 1.37 13.05
C LEU A 738 -14.39 1.27 14.57
N VAL A 739 -13.54 1.92 15.35
CA VAL A 739 -13.62 1.89 16.83
C VAL A 739 -14.60 2.90 17.43
N ARG A 740 -15.46 3.54 16.62
CA ARG A 740 -16.58 4.36 17.12
C ARG A 740 -17.89 3.59 17.23
N ARG A 741 -17.94 2.33 16.84
CA ARG A 741 -19.16 1.52 16.85
C ARG A 741 -19.68 1.20 18.26
N ARG A 742 -20.96 0.83 18.34
CA ARG A 742 -21.64 0.44 19.59
C ARG A 742 -21.37 -1.01 20.03
N GLU A 743 -21.08 -1.89 19.08
CA GLU A 743 -20.94 -3.34 19.32
C GLU A 743 -19.46 -3.74 19.29
N PRO A 744 -19.03 -4.73 20.09
CA PRO A 744 -17.67 -5.27 20.02
C PRO A 744 -17.24 -5.62 18.59
N LEU A 745 -15.93 -5.55 18.33
CA LEU A 745 -15.38 -5.88 17.02
C LEU A 745 -15.60 -7.35 16.69
N THR A 746 -16.02 -7.63 15.45
CA THR A 746 -16.12 -9.00 14.93
C THR A 746 -14.72 -9.59 14.67
N PRO A 747 -14.58 -10.92 14.47
CA PRO A 747 -13.27 -11.57 14.43
C PRO A 747 -12.27 -10.98 13.41
N GLY A 748 -12.71 -10.68 12.19
CA GLY A 748 -11.89 -10.07 11.14
C GLY A 748 -11.63 -8.57 11.38
N GLN A 749 -12.61 -7.84 11.91
CA GLN A 749 -12.41 -6.44 12.35
C GLN A 749 -11.36 -6.34 13.46
N ALA A 750 -11.44 -7.20 14.48
CA ALA A 750 -10.55 -7.19 15.63
C ALA A 750 -9.11 -7.55 15.25
N ILE A 751 -8.92 -8.62 14.46
CA ILE A 751 -7.56 -9.02 14.03
C ILE A 751 -6.92 -7.97 13.12
N ASN A 752 -7.68 -7.27 12.27
CA ASN A 752 -7.13 -6.26 11.38
C ASN A 752 -6.87 -4.92 12.08
N LEU A 753 -7.58 -4.59 13.16
CA LEU A 753 -7.22 -3.48 14.05
C LEU A 753 -5.85 -3.71 14.72
N VAL A 754 -5.62 -4.92 15.26
CA VAL A 754 -4.32 -5.30 15.83
C VAL A 754 -3.25 -5.44 14.73
N GLY A 755 -3.63 -6.05 13.61
CA GLY A 755 -2.78 -6.27 12.45
C GLY A 755 -2.29 -5.01 11.76
N ALA A 756 -3.01 -3.89 11.92
CA ALA A 756 -2.61 -2.56 11.43
C ALA A 756 -1.28 -2.07 12.01
N GLN A 757 -0.87 -2.57 13.18
CA GLN A 757 0.37 -2.15 13.85
C GLN A 757 1.64 -2.75 13.21
N ARG A 758 1.49 -3.62 12.19
CA ARG A 758 2.62 -4.30 11.49
C ARG A 758 3.35 -3.40 10.47
N GLY A 759 3.44 -2.11 10.74
CA GLY A 759 4.02 -1.11 9.84
C GLY A 759 3.02 -0.63 8.78
N PRO A 760 2.04 0.21 9.18
CA PRO A 760 1.15 0.88 8.25
C PRO A 760 1.88 2.05 7.57
N HIS A 761 1.25 2.63 6.54
CA HIS A 761 1.71 3.84 5.87
C HIS A 761 2.02 4.96 6.87
N GLU A 762 3.06 5.77 6.62
CA GLU A 762 3.56 6.78 7.58
C GLU A 762 2.49 7.76 8.06
N ARG A 763 1.57 8.17 7.17
CA ARG A 763 0.44 9.06 7.49
C ARG A 763 -0.66 8.40 8.34
N ALA A 764 -0.73 7.07 8.37
CA ALA A 764 -1.73 6.31 9.11
C ALA A 764 -1.26 5.88 10.50
N VAL A 765 0.05 5.90 10.79
CA VAL A 765 0.64 5.39 12.04
C VAL A 765 -0.02 5.98 13.29
N VAL A 766 -0.18 7.31 13.32
CA VAL A 766 -0.75 8.01 14.48
C VAL A 766 -2.19 7.59 14.71
N ASP A 767 -3.02 7.64 13.67
CA ASP A 767 -4.44 7.29 13.76
C ASP A 767 -4.66 5.81 14.05
N ALA A 768 -3.87 4.91 13.46
CA ALA A 768 -3.94 3.47 13.70
C ALA A 768 -3.56 3.12 15.15
N THR A 769 -2.52 3.76 15.70
CA THR A 769 -2.11 3.57 17.10
C THR A 769 -3.19 4.04 18.05
N LEU A 770 -3.75 5.23 17.79
CA LEU A 770 -4.84 5.77 18.60
C LEU A 770 -6.11 4.94 18.50
N ALA A 771 -6.47 4.46 17.31
CA ALA A 771 -7.64 3.62 17.10
C ALA A 771 -7.55 2.32 17.93
N LEU A 772 -6.37 1.69 18.00
CA LEU A 772 -6.17 0.51 18.83
C LEU A 772 -6.44 0.79 20.31
N ARG A 773 -5.84 1.86 20.85
CA ARG A 773 -6.04 2.27 22.26
C ARG A 773 -7.49 2.61 22.55
N GLU A 774 -8.12 3.39 21.68
CA GLU A 774 -9.54 3.71 21.78
C GLU A 774 -10.42 2.45 21.71
N GLY A 775 -10.08 1.48 20.86
CA GLY A 775 -10.79 0.21 20.76
C GLY A 775 -10.73 -0.60 22.06
N TRP A 776 -9.58 -0.60 22.74
CA TRP A 776 -9.45 -1.20 24.07
C TRP A 776 -10.22 -0.42 25.14
N ASP A 777 -9.97 0.88 25.27
CA ASP A 777 -10.58 1.75 26.29
C ASP A 777 -12.11 1.78 26.19
N ARG A 778 -12.66 1.60 24.99
CA ARG A 778 -14.10 1.55 24.72
C ARG A 778 -14.73 0.16 24.92
N GLY A 779 -13.95 -0.85 25.32
CA GLY A 779 -14.40 -2.23 25.47
C GLY A 779 -14.79 -2.91 24.16
N LEU A 780 -14.29 -2.42 23.01
CA LEU A 780 -14.60 -2.96 21.68
C LEU A 780 -13.66 -4.09 21.27
N LEU A 781 -12.41 -4.06 21.74
CA LEU A 781 -11.41 -5.08 21.49
C LEU A 781 -11.45 -6.15 22.59
N VAL A 782 -12.22 -7.22 22.33
CA VAL A 782 -12.47 -8.30 23.29
C VAL A 782 -11.44 -9.44 23.11
N PRO A 783 -10.74 -9.86 24.19
CA PRO A 783 -9.86 -11.03 24.19
C PRO A 783 -10.52 -12.29 23.61
N GLY A 784 -9.79 -13.02 22.76
CA GLY A 784 -10.26 -14.29 22.18
C GLY A 784 -11.26 -14.17 21.02
N VAL A 785 -11.66 -12.95 20.62
CA VAL A 785 -12.58 -12.76 19.48
C VAL A 785 -11.84 -12.68 18.13
N ALA A 786 -10.66 -12.06 18.11
CA ALA A 786 -9.89 -11.86 16.88
C ALA A 786 -9.44 -13.19 16.24
N ASP A 787 -9.65 -13.34 14.93
CA ASP A 787 -9.31 -14.55 14.18
C ASP A 787 -8.10 -14.35 13.26
N VAL A 788 -6.98 -14.96 13.63
CA VAL A 788 -5.70 -14.86 12.90
C VAL A 788 -5.75 -15.32 11.45
N ARG A 789 -6.74 -16.12 11.04
CA ARG A 789 -6.94 -16.56 9.64
C ARG A 789 -7.38 -15.43 8.72
N LYS A 790 -8.00 -14.39 9.29
CA LYS A 790 -8.49 -13.20 8.57
C LYS A 790 -7.47 -12.05 8.56
N LEU A 791 -6.27 -12.27 9.09
CA LEU A 791 -5.23 -11.24 9.19
C LEU A 791 -4.79 -10.75 7.81
N GLY A 792 -5.00 -9.46 7.53
CA GLY A 792 -4.69 -8.82 6.26
C GLY A 792 -5.62 -9.21 5.11
N TRP A 793 -6.72 -9.93 5.39
CA TRP A 793 -7.64 -10.45 4.37
C TRP A 793 -6.95 -11.24 3.26
N SER A 794 -5.85 -11.90 3.59
CA SER A 794 -5.10 -12.80 2.72
C SER A 794 -5.12 -14.24 3.26
N GLU A 795 -5.06 -15.24 2.39
CA GLU A 795 -4.98 -16.65 2.80
C GLU A 795 -3.77 -16.93 3.72
N THR A 796 -2.61 -16.40 3.37
CA THR A 796 -1.36 -16.60 4.14
C THR A 796 -0.94 -15.31 4.84
N PRO A 797 -0.99 -15.24 6.18
CA PRO A 797 -0.56 -14.08 6.93
C PRO A 797 0.93 -13.75 6.72
N THR A 798 1.23 -12.47 6.56
CA THR A 798 2.60 -11.95 6.35
C THR A 798 3.06 -11.04 7.49
N LYS A 799 4.32 -10.57 7.45
CA LYS A 799 4.90 -9.63 8.43
C LYS A 799 4.78 -10.10 9.91
N LEU A 800 4.85 -11.41 10.18
CA LEU A 800 4.64 -11.98 11.53
C LEU A 800 5.65 -11.49 12.58
N ALA A 801 6.89 -11.20 12.18
CA ALA A 801 7.88 -10.62 13.08
C ALA A 801 7.49 -9.22 13.58
N ALA A 802 6.91 -8.39 12.70
CA ALA A 802 6.37 -7.08 13.10
C ALA A 802 5.12 -7.24 13.97
N PHE A 803 4.30 -8.25 13.72
CA PHE A 803 3.14 -8.57 14.57
C PHE A 803 3.55 -8.99 15.98
N ALA A 804 4.60 -9.81 16.11
CA ALA A 804 5.16 -10.21 17.40
C ALA A 804 5.62 -8.98 18.20
N SER A 805 6.31 -8.04 17.54
CA SER A 805 6.71 -6.76 18.15
C SER A 805 5.51 -5.95 18.63
N ALA A 806 4.48 -5.82 17.79
CA ALA A 806 3.26 -5.12 18.17
C ALA A 806 2.60 -5.77 19.39
N CYS A 807 2.49 -7.09 19.43
CA CYS A 807 1.89 -7.82 20.56
C CYS A 807 2.64 -7.57 21.89
N LEU A 808 3.96 -7.41 21.85
CA LEU A 808 4.75 -7.05 23.02
C LEU A 808 4.40 -5.63 23.51
N ASP A 809 4.29 -4.66 22.59
CA ASP A 809 3.91 -3.28 22.93
C ASP A 809 2.48 -3.23 23.49
N LEU A 810 1.55 -3.98 22.90
CA LEU A 810 0.16 -4.14 23.40
C LEU A 810 0.14 -4.71 24.82
N ALA A 811 0.94 -5.76 25.08
CA ALA A 811 1.04 -6.36 26.40
C ALA A 811 1.54 -5.34 27.44
N ASP A 812 2.55 -4.53 27.09
CA ASP A 812 3.10 -3.49 27.97
C ASP A 812 2.06 -2.39 28.27
N GLU A 813 1.14 -2.13 27.33
CA GLU A 813 0.02 -1.20 27.50
C GLU A 813 -1.16 -1.76 28.33
N GLY A 814 -1.15 -3.04 28.74
CA GLY A 814 -2.24 -3.66 29.52
C GLY A 814 -3.10 -4.65 28.75
N MET A 815 -2.83 -4.83 27.46
CA MET A 815 -3.66 -5.64 26.56
C MET A 815 -3.12 -7.06 26.39
N LEU A 816 -2.42 -7.62 27.39
CA LEU A 816 -1.84 -8.97 27.30
C LEU A 816 -2.93 -10.04 27.05
N ALA A 817 -4.13 -9.87 27.62
CA ALA A 817 -5.26 -10.76 27.39
C ALA A 817 -5.67 -10.83 25.90
N VAL A 818 -5.47 -9.76 25.13
CA VAL A 818 -5.73 -9.71 23.69
C VAL A 818 -4.57 -10.32 22.90
N ALA A 819 -3.34 -9.90 23.20
CA ALA A 819 -2.15 -10.31 22.46
C ALA A 819 -1.78 -11.80 22.64
N TRP A 820 -1.97 -12.36 23.84
CA TRP A 820 -1.55 -13.71 24.18
C TRP A 820 -2.12 -14.82 23.29
N PRO A 821 -3.47 -14.96 23.14
CA PRO A 821 -4.03 -16.00 22.28
C PRO A 821 -3.60 -15.84 20.81
N LEU A 822 -3.48 -14.60 20.32
CA LEU A 822 -3.10 -14.32 18.93
C LEU A 822 -1.70 -14.82 18.57
N LEU A 823 -0.76 -14.71 19.51
CA LEU A 823 0.60 -15.20 19.30
C LEU A 823 0.62 -16.72 19.12
N ASP A 824 -0.10 -17.47 19.97
CA ASP A 824 -0.15 -18.94 19.89
C ASP A 824 -0.94 -19.41 18.65
N ASP A 825 -2.06 -18.77 18.34
CA ASP A 825 -2.86 -19.09 17.16
C ASP A 825 -2.07 -18.90 15.85
N LEU A 826 -1.23 -17.86 15.77
CA LEU A 826 -0.33 -17.67 14.61
C LEU A 826 0.78 -18.73 14.56
N VAL A 827 1.26 -19.21 15.70
CA VAL A 827 2.19 -20.36 15.73
C VAL A 827 1.48 -21.61 15.23
N ALA A 828 0.24 -21.86 15.65
CA ALA A 828 -0.59 -22.97 15.18
C ALA A 828 -0.83 -22.90 13.66
N LEU A 829 -1.18 -21.73 13.12
CA LEU A 829 -1.28 -21.51 11.68
C LEU A 829 0.04 -21.79 10.96
N SER A 830 1.17 -21.34 11.53
CA SER A 830 2.48 -21.67 10.97
C SER A 830 2.81 -23.17 11.06
N VAL A 831 2.20 -23.93 11.97
CA VAL A 831 2.34 -25.39 12.07
C VAL A 831 1.54 -26.11 11.01
N ALA A 832 0.32 -25.65 10.74
CA ALA A 832 -0.54 -26.22 9.71
C ALA A 832 -0.07 -25.89 8.28
N ALA A 833 0.67 -24.80 8.09
CA ALA A 833 1.14 -24.38 6.77
C ALA A 833 2.13 -25.38 6.13
N PRO A 834 2.08 -25.59 4.78
CA PRO A 834 3.00 -26.49 4.07
C PRO A 834 4.48 -26.17 4.30
N ARG A 835 4.78 -24.89 4.52
CA ARG A 835 6.10 -24.41 4.98
C ARG A 835 5.90 -23.51 6.17
N ARG A 836 6.87 -23.55 7.08
CA ARG A 836 6.90 -22.66 8.23
C ARG A 836 6.91 -21.21 7.76
N LEU A 837 6.00 -20.41 8.31
CA LEU A 837 5.85 -19.02 7.94
C LEU A 837 7.07 -18.20 8.39
N ALA A 838 7.39 -17.16 7.64
CA ALA A 838 8.46 -16.25 8.03
C ALA A 838 8.02 -15.42 9.24
N GLY A 839 8.84 -15.42 10.31
CA GLY A 839 8.52 -14.73 11.57
C GLY A 839 8.05 -15.66 12.70
N THR A 840 7.91 -16.98 12.47
CA THR A 840 7.49 -17.93 13.51
C THR A 840 8.45 -17.99 14.70
N ALA A 841 9.75 -17.79 14.47
CA ALA A 841 10.70 -17.75 15.58
C ALA A 841 10.44 -16.57 16.50
N GLU A 842 10.14 -15.40 15.93
CA GLU A 842 9.86 -14.16 16.64
C GLU A 842 8.54 -14.22 17.42
N LEU A 843 7.52 -14.90 16.89
CA LEU A 843 6.27 -15.16 17.64
C LEU A 843 6.55 -15.98 18.90
N VAL A 844 7.33 -17.06 18.80
CA VAL A 844 7.66 -17.92 19.94
C VAL A 844 8.58 -17.22 20.94
N ASP A 845 9.49 -16.36 20.47
CA ASP A 845 10.33 -15.50 21.31
C ASP A 845 9.44 -14.58 22.17
N ALA A 846 8.46 -13.90 21.54
CA ALA A 846 7.52 -13.03 22.23
C ALA A 846 6.67 -13.78 23.27
N ILE A 847 6.22 -15.01 22.95
CA ILE A 847 5.52 -15.87 23.91
C ILE A 847 6.42 -16.17 25.11
N GLY A 848 7.71 -16.48 24.88
CA GLY A 848 8.68 -16.72 25.94
C GLY A 848 8.91 -15.51 26.84
N GLU A 849 8.96 -14.30 26.27
CA GLU A 849 9.09 -13.05 27.03
C GLU A 849 7.86 -12.76 27.93
N LEU A 850 6.65 -13.05 27.44
CA LEU A 850 5.40 -12.76 28.13
C LEU A 850 4.95 -13.87 29.10
N LEU A 851 5.50 -15.08 28.96
CA LEU A 851 5.10 -16.25 29.76
C LEU A 851 5.11 -15.99 31.29
N PRO A 852 6.13 -15.35 31.90
CA PRO A 852 6.12 -15.07 33.34
C PRO A 852 4.92 -14.23 33.78
N ALA A 853 4.46 -13.29 32.95
CA ALA A 853 3.28 -12.46 33.22
C ALA A 853 2.00 -13.27 33.21
N VAL A 854 1.88 -14.19 32.26
CA VAL A 854 0.71 -15.08 32.14
C VAL A 854 0.65 -16.06 33.32
N ILE A 855 1.78 -16.64 33.72
CA ILE A 855 1.84 -17.50 34.92
C ILE A 855 1.38 -16.72 36.15
N ALA A 856 1.92 -15.51 36.37
CA ALA A 856 1.52 -14.67 37.50
C ALA A 856 0.03 -14.29 37.44
N ALA A 857 -0.51 -14.00 36.25
CA ALA A 857 -1.93 -13.68 36.07
C ALA A 857 -2.84 -14.89 36.35
N VAL A 858 -2.41 -16.11 35.99
CA VAL A 858 -3.14 -17.35 36.30
C VAL A 858 -3.07 -17.66 37.79
N ASP A 859 -1.90 -17.54 38.41
CA ASP A 859 -1.70 -17.79 39.85
C ASP A 859 -2.53 -16.84 40.73
N THR A 860 -2.73 -15.60 40.25
CA THR A 860 -3.56 -14.59 40.93
C THR A 860 -5.04 -14.65 40.55
N GLY A 861 -5.45 -15.56 39.66
CA GLY A 861 -6.83 -15.75 39.22
C GLY A 861 -7.37 -14.67 38.29
N VAL A 862 -6.51 -13.80 37.75
CA VAL A 862 -6.87 -12.74 36.80
C VAL A 862 -6.98 -13.30 35.37
N ALA A 863 -6.17 -14.31 35.05
CA ALA A 863 -6.24 -15.08 33.80
C ALA A 863 -6.81 -16.49 34.05
N PRO A 864 -7.53 -17.08 33.08
CA PRO A 864 -8.00 -18.46 33.19
C PRO A 864 -6.84 -19.45 33.10
N ALA A 865 -6.92 -20.57 33.83
CA ALA A 865 -5.89 -21.63 33.79
C ALA A 865 -5.60 -22.17 32.38
N GLY A 866 -6.59 -22.11 31.48
CA GLY A 866 -6.45 -22.46 30.06
C GLY A 866 -5.41 -21.62 29.30
N ALA A 867 -5.04 -20.43 29.79
CA ALA A 867 -4.04 -19.56 29.15
C ALA A 867 -2.64 -20.21 29.05
N LEU A 868 -2.32 -21.19 29.90
CA LEU A 868 -1.04 -21.92 29.89
C LEU A 868 -1.03 -23.15 28.95
N GLN A 869 -2.09 -23.38 28.19
CA GLN A 869 -2.16 -24.51 27.26
C GLN A 869 -1.24 -24.31 26.05
N VAL A 870 -1.25 -23.13 25.42
CA VAL A 870 -0.43 -22.73 24.26
C VAL A 870 -0.19 -23.88 23.27
N SER A 871 -1.28 -24.38 22.69
CA SER A 871 -1.31 -25.61 21.89
C SER A 871 -0.47 -25.49 20.62
N GLY A 872 -0.41 -24.30 20.01
CA GLY A 872 0.43 -24.01 18.85
C GLY A 872 1.92 -24.18 19.16
N VAL A 873 2.39 -23.60 20.26
CA VAL A 873 3.78 -23.73 20.73
C VAL A 873 4.12 -25.17 21.11
N ARG A 874 3.21 -25.89 21.79
CA ARG A 874 3.41 -27.30 22.11
C ARG A 874 3.51 -28.16 20.85
N ALA A 875 2.66 -27.93 19.86
CA ALA A 875 2.72 -28.61 18.57
C ALA A 875 4.04 -28.31 17.83
N LEU A 876 4.51 -27.06 17.86
CA LEU A 876 5.80 -26.69 17.28
C LEU A 876 7.00 -27.32 18.01
N ALA A 877 6.96 -27.44 19.33
CA ALA A 877 8.01 -28.08 20.12
C ALA A 877 8.12 -29.59 19.82
N ALA A 878 6.96 -30.23 19.57
CA ALA A 878 6.83 -31.63 19.19
C ALA A 878 7.20 -31.90 17.72
N ALA A 879 7.07 -30.90 16.84
CA ALA A 879 7.52 -30.99 15.46
C ALA A 879 9.03 -31.26 15.43
N GLY A 880 9.44 -32.42 14.91
CA GLY A 880 10.86 -32.79 14.81
C GLY A 880 11.70 -31.75 14.07
N GLY A 881 13.00 -31.67 14.36
CA GLY A 881 13.93 -30.73 13.72
C GLY A 881 14.75 -29.89 14.70
N SER A 882 15.65 -29.08 14.15
CA SER A 882 16.61 -28.23 14.88
C SER A 882 16.49 -26.73 14.54
N SER A 883 15.38 -26.31 13.94
CA SER A 883 15.17 -24.89 13.60
C SER A 883 15.13 -24.00 14.86
N ARG A 884 15.49 -22.71 14.72
CA ARG A 884 15.43 -21.74 15.83
C ARG A 884 14.05 -21.72 16.48
N ALA A 885 12.98 -21.71 15.69
CA ALA A 885 11.60 -21.69 16.18
C ALA A 885 11.27 -22.93 17.04
N VAL A 886 11.70 -24.12 16.62
CA VAL A 886 11.50 -25.37 17.38
C VAL A 886 12.30 -25.36 18.70
N GLN A 887 13.53 -24.84 18.68
CA GLN A 887 14.35 -24.74 19.89
C GLN A 887 13.74 -23.76 20.90
N LEU A 888 13.28 -22.60 20.44
CA LEU A 888 12.57 -21.62 21.27
C LEU A 888 11.28 -22.24 21.84
N ALA A 889 10.51 -22.96 21.03
CA ALA A 889 9.27 -23.59 21.49
C ALA A 889 9.52 -24.62 22.59
N ARG A 890 10.58 -25.43 22.48
CA ARG A 890 10.99 -26.36 23.54
C ARG A 890 11.39 -25.64 24.82
N ALA A 891 12.08 -24.50 24.72
CA ALA A 891 12.45 -23.69 25.88
C ALA A 891 11.21 -23.12 26.58
N VAL A 892 10.22 -22.63 25.81
CA VAL A 892 8.93 -22.16 26.35
C VAL A 892 8.17 -23.30 27.03
N VAL A 893 8.07 -24.47 26.39
CA VAL A 893 7.37 -25.64 26.95
C VAL A 893 8.02 -26.15 28.24
N ALA A 894 9.35 -26.07 28.35
CA ALA A 894 10.06 -26.44 29.58
C ALA A 894 9.73 -25.52 30.76
N GLY A 895 9.24 -24.31 30.51
CA GLY A 895 8.79 -23.35 31.52
C GLY A 895 7.30 -23.45 31.88
N LEU A 896 6.53 -24.33 31.23
CA LEU A 896 5.11 -24.54 31.49
C LEU A 896 4.88 -25.71 32.46
N PRO A 897 3.82 -25.67 33.29
CA PRO A 897 3.39 -26.85 34.05
C PRO A 897 2.97 -27.99 33.11
N ASP A 898 3.09 -29.23 33.60
CA ASP A 898 2.65 -30.44 32.89
C ASP A 898 1.18 -30.33 32.49
N ALA A 899 0.88 -30.64 31.23
CA ALA A 899 -0.46 -30.49 30.67
C ALA A 899 -1.47 -31.35 31.44
N ALA A 900 -2.47 -30.72 32.06
CA ALA A 900 -3.61 -31.46 32.58
C ALA A 900 -4.34 -32.14 31.41
N PRO A 901 -4.70 -33.44 31.53
CA PRO A 901 -5.42 -34.13 30.47
C PRO A 901 -6.78 -33.45 30.24
N GLU A 902 -7.12 -33.30 28.96
CA GLU A 902 -8.37 -32.73 28.46
C GLU A 902 -9.56 -33.45 29.11
N ARG A 903 -10.29 -32.76 30.00
CA ARG A 903 -11.61 -33.21 30.43
C ARG A 903 -12.58 -32.85 29.31
N ALA A 904 -13.29 -33.86 28.79
CA ALA A 904 -14.44 -33.69 27.91
C ALA A 904 -15.40 -32.63 28.51
N PRO A 905 -16.02 -31.78 27.68
CA PRO A 905 -16.82 -30.67 28.18
C PRO A 905 -18.01 -31.19 29.01
N GLU A 906 -18.01 -30.88 30.31
CA GLU A 906 -19.21 -30.87 31.12
C GLU A 906 -20.15 -29.81 30.52
N THR A 907 -21.35 -30.25 30.17
CA THR A 907 -22.46 -29.42 29.73
C THR A 907 -22.83 -28.45 30.85
N ALA A 908 -22.27 -27.24 30.80
CA ALA A 908 -22.76 -26.12 31.59
C ALA A 908 -24.08 -25.65 30.99
N GLU A 909 -25.15 -25.89 31.75
CA GLU A 909 -26.50 -25.40 31.51
C GLU A 909 -26.49 -23.91 31.14
N GLN A 910 -26.90 -23.61 29.91
CA GLN A 910 -27.40 -22.29 29.55
C GLN A 910 -28.80 -22.15 30.15
N SER A 911 -28.91 -21.37 31.23
CA SER A 911 -30.18 -20.79 31.65
C SER A 911 -30.62 -19.77 30.59
N GLY A 912 -31.46 -20.21 29.65
CA GLY A 912 -32.16 -19.34 28.70
C GLY A 912 -33.38 -18.65 29.35
N PRO A 913 -33.78 -17.46 28.87
CA PRO A 913 -35.06 -16.86 29.25
C PRO A 913 -36.22 -17.61 28.56
N ALA A 914 -37.31 -17.75 29.30
CA ALA A 914 -38.51 -18.48 28.92
C ALA A 914 -39.19 -17.93 27.65
N GLU A 915 -39.59 -18.83 26.76
CA GLU A 915 -40.66 -18.57 25.79
C GLU A 915 -41.88 -19.48 26.06
N PRO A 916 -43.10 -19.01 25.77
CA PRO A 916 -44.33 -19.61 26.24
C PRO A 916 -44.79 -20.78 25.36
N THR A 917 -45.43 -21.71 26.05
CA THR A 917 -46.13 -22.91 25.55
C THR A 917 -47.15 -22.63 24.46
N GLY A 918 -47.19 -23.49 23.43
CA GLY A 918 -48.28 -23.60 22.46
C GLY A 918 -48.23 -24.91 21.69
N SER A 919 -49.02 -25.89 22.14
CA SER A 919 -49.20 -27.25 21.62
C SER A 919 -49.67 -27.34 20.17
N ALA A 920 -49.19 -28.36 19.42
CA ALA A 920 -50.03 -29.34 18.72
C ALA A 920 -49.17 -30.45 18.07
N GLU A 921 -49.68 -31.66 18.18
CA GLU A 921 -49.08 -32.96 17.85
C GLU A 921 -49.62 -33.49 16.48
N PRO A 922 -49.38 -34.74 16.04
CA PRO A 922 -48.59 -35.10 14.86
C PRO A 922 -49.39 -35.81 13.75
N THR A 923 -48.73 -36.24 12.66
CA THR A 923 -49.05 -37.36 11.72
C THR A 923 -48.31 -37.10 10.39
N GLY A 924 -47.75 -38.04 9.64
CA GLY A 924 -47.65 -39.51 9.73
C GLY A 924 -46.95 -40.06 8.47
N HIS A 925 -46.67 -41.37 8.50
CA HIS A 925 -46.40 -42.27 7.36
C HIS A 925 -45.09 -42.07 6.54
N ALA A 926 -44.38 -43.09 6.03
CA ALA A 926 -44.36 -44.53 6.19
C ALA A 926 -43.07 -45.06 5.49
N GLU A 927 -42.32 -45.94 6.16
CA GLU A 927 -41.86 -47.30 5.74
C GLU A 927 -41.62 -47.69 4.23
N PRO A 928 -40.92 -48.82 3.92
CA PRO A 928 -39.54 -49.22 4.25
C PRO A 928 -38.88 -50.08 3.11
N THR A 929 -37.93 -50.97 3.49
CA THR A 929 -37.35 -52.16 2.81
C THR A 929 -35.99 -51.96 2.12
N GLY A 930 -34.95 -52.76 2.36
CA GLY A 930 -34.82 -53.92 3.25
C GLY A 930 -33.42 -54.54 3.21
N HIS A 931 -33.04 -55.09 4.37
CA HIS A 931 -32.26 -56.30 4.66
C HIS A 931 -30.89 -56.57 3.99
N ALA A 932 -29.86 -56.67 4.84
CA ALA A 932 -29.23 -57.95 5.17
C ALA A 932 -28.43 -57.89 6.49
N GLU A 933 -28.78 -58.80 7.42
CA GLU A 933 -28.03 -59.31 8.59
C GLU A 933 -27.70 -60.81 8.31
N PRO A 934 -26.98 -61.60 9.15
CA PRO A 934 -26.25 -61.35 10.42
C PRO A 934 -24.79 -61.95 10.42
N THR A 935 -23.81 -61.48 11.21
CA THR A 935 -23.34 -61.92 12.57
C THR A 935 -23.10 -63.44 12.71
N GLU A 936 -21.96 -64.05 13.11
CA GLU A 936 -21.01 -63.99 14.28
C GLU A 936 -19.97 -65.17 14.13
N PRO A 937 -19.07 -65.58 15.08
CA PRO A 937 -18.20 -64.91 16.09
C PRO A 937 -16.73 -65.47 16.15
N ALA A 938 -15.85 -64.79 16.94
CA ALA A 938 -14.71 -65.23 17.81
C ALA A 938 -13.75 -66.40 17.39
N GLU A 939 -12.45 -66.53 17.71
CA GLU A 939 -11.52 -66.01 18.73
C GLU A 939 -10.06 -66.52 18.41
N PRO A 940 -9.02 -66.49 19.29
CA PRO A 940 -7.68 -65.95 19.03
C PRO A 940 -6.57 -67.01 18.73
N THR A 941 -5.36 -66.56 18.35
CA THR A 941 -4.02 -67.05 18.79
C THR A 941 -2.91 -66.67 17.80
N GLY A 942 -1.70 -66.38 18.31
CA GLY A 942 -0.45 -66.54 17.56
C GLY A 942 0.58 -65.41 17.68
N SER A 943 1.42 -65.48 18.70
CA SER A 943 2.67 -64.72 18.85
C SER A 943 3.72 -65.16 17.82
N VAL A 944 4.45 -64.25 17.15
CA VAL A 944 5.89 -64.38 16.78
C VAL A 944 6.53 -62.98 16.62
N GLU A 945 7.74 -62.87 17.17
CA GLU A 945 8.75 -61.79 17.20
C GLU A 945 9.40 -61.44 15.84
N PRO A 946 10.30 -60.42 15.77
CA PRO A 946 10.48 -59.54 14.62
C PRO A 946 11.58 -60.00 13.65
N THR A 947 11.38 -59.76 12.37
CA THR A 947 12.46 -59.80 11.37
C THR A 947 12.37 -58.58 10.45
N GLY A 948 13.44 -57.81 10.47
CA GLY A 948 13.60 -56.60 9.68
C GLY A 948 13.81 -56.85 8.20
N GLY A 949 13.36 -55.87 7.42
CA GLY A 949 13.63 -55.63 6.01
C GLY A 949 12.65 -54.56 5.50
N PRO A 950 13.09 -53.42 4.94
CA PRO A 950 12.18 -52.37 4.51
C PRO A 950 11.54 -52.80 3.19
N ALA A 951 10.28 -53.21 3.24
CA ALA A 951 9.42 -53.15 2.06
C ALA A 951 8.80 -51.76 2.03
N THR A 952 9.31 -50.90 1.16
CA THR A 952 8.67 -49.63 0.79
C THR A 952 7.32 -49.96 0.14
N ALA A 953 6.23 -49.85 0.91
CA ALA A 953 4.90 -49.75 0.36
C ALA A 953 4.79 -48.37 -0.31
N GLU A 954 4.80 -48.35 -1.64
CA GLU A 954 4.52 -47.16 -2.45
C GLU A 954 3.14 -46.60 -2.07
N ALA A 955 3.10 -45.44 -1.43
CA ALA A 955 1.87 -44.72 -1.15
C ALA A 955 1.36 -44.13 -2.48
N VAL A 956 0.38 -44.79 -3.10
CA VAL A 956 -0.31 -44.30 -4.30
C VAL A 956 -1.28 -43.20 -3.88
N MET A 957 -1.17 -42.01 -4.48
CA MET A 957 -2.13 -40.91 -4.25
C MET A 957 -3.52 -41.30 -4.75
N THR A 958 -4.56 -40.95 -4.00
CA THR A 958 -5.95 -41.14 -4.45
C THR A 958 -6.27 -40.22 -5.62
N ASP A 959 -7.29 -40.55 -6.41
CA ASP A 959 -7.72 -39.70 -7.54
C ASP A 959 -8.15 -38.30 -7.09
N ALA A 960 -8.78 -38.18 -5.91
CA ALA A 960 -9.18 -36.90 -5.35
C ALA A 960 -7.96 -36.04 -4.93
N GLU A 961 -6.93 -36.65 -4.33
CA GLU A 961 -5.69 -35.95 -3.98
C GLU A 961 -4.89 -35.54 -5.23
N PHE A 962 -4.89 -36.38 -6.27
CA PHE A 962 -4.20 -36.09 -7.53
C PHE A 962 -4.89 -34.98 -8.33
N ALA A 963 -6.22 -34.90 -8.29
CA ALA A 963 -7.01 -33.87 -8.96
C ALA A 963 -6.68 -32.44 -8.48
N ALA A 964 -6.16 -32.27 -7.27
CA ALA A 964 -5.67 -30.99 -6.77
C ALA A 964 -4.42 -30.47 -7.52
N PHE A 965 -3.70 -31.34 -8.22
CA PHE A 965 -2.49 -31.02 -9.00
C PHE A 965 -2.71 -31.06 -10.52
N TRP A 966 -3.60 -31.94 -10.98
CA TRP A 966 -3.92 -32.16 -12.39
C TRP A 966 -5.43 -32.11 -12.59
N GLN A 967 -5.93 -30.94 -13.01
CA GLN A 967 -7.34 -30.76 -13.36
C GLN A 967 -7.64 -31.47 -14.70
N SER A 968 -8.68 -32.29 -14.71
CA SER A 968 -9.02 -33.20 -15.83
C SER A 968 -9.68 -32.52 -17.05
N ASP A 969 -10.09 -31.28 -16.88
CA ASP A 969 -11.05 -30.56 -17.70
C ASP A 969 -10.40 -29.49 -18.59
N VAL A 970 -9.10 -29.25 -18.41
CA VAL A 970 -8.30 -28.31 -19.21
C VAL A 970 -7.52 -29.09 -20.28
N VAL A 971 -7.93 -28.97 -21.55
CA VAL A 971 -7.20 -29.58 -22.68
C VAL A 971 -5.98 -28.72 -22.98
N ALA A 972 -4.79 -29.28 -22.78
CA ALA A 972 -3.53 -28.57 -23.04
C ALA A 972 -3.35 -28.26 -24.54
N PRO A 973 -3.03 -27.01 -24.91
CA PRO A 973 -2.76 -26.66 -26.30
C PRO A 973 -1.41 -27.27 -26.75
N PRO A 974 -1.28 -27.68 -28.03
CA PRO A 974 0.00 -28.13 -28.57
C PRO A 974 1.02 -26.99 -28.57
N ALA A 975 2.30 -27.32 -28.38
CA ALA A 975 3.36 -26.32 -28.48
C ALA A 975 3.54 -25.84 -29.93
N ILE A 976 3.51 -24.51 -30.11
CA ILE A 976 3.74 -23.87 -31.40
C ILE A 976 5.12 -23.23 -31.38
N ASP A 977 6.08 -23.90 -32.01
CA ASP A 977 7.42 -23.35 -32.17
C ASP A 977 7.47 -22.35 -33.33
N ASP A 978 7.60 -21.08 -32.95
CA ASP A 978 7.73 -19.95 -33.86
C ASP A 978 9.14 -19.78 -34.42
N GLY A 979 10.09 -20.60 -33.98
CA GLY A 979 11.49 -20.51 -34.39
C GLY A 979 12.23 -19.27 -33.86
N ALA A 980 11.65 -18.57 -32.89
CA ALA A 980 12.29 -17.40 -32.29
C ALA A 980 13.54 -17.79 -31.50
N THR A 981 14.64 -17.05 -31.71
CA THR A 981 15.74 -17.00 -30.74
C THR A 981 15.33 -16.06 -29.61
N ILE A 982 15.47 -16.52 -28.36
CA ILE A 982 14.98 -15.82 -27.17
C ILE A 982 16.18 -15.35 -26.34
N ARG A 983 16.26 -14.05 -26.06
CA ARG A 983 17.29 -13.49 -25.16
C ARG A 983 16.64 -12.70 -24.04
N ALA A 984 17.10 -12.92 -22.82
CA ALA A 984 16.67 -12.18 -21.65
C ALA A 984 17.85 -11.39 -21.07
N ARG A 985 17.64 -10.10 -20.80
CA ARG A 985 18.68 -9.24 -20.20
C ARG A 985 18.08 -8.20 -19.27
N TRP A 986 18.79 -7.88 -18.20
CA TRP A 986 18.41 -6.75 -17.36
C TRP A 986 18.56 -5.45 -18.15
N GLN A 987 17.49 -4.66 -18.23
CA GLN A 987 17.55 -3.34 -18.88
C GLN A 987 18.59 -2.46 -18.19
N ASP A 988 18.47 -2.36 -16.87
CA ASP A 988 19.40 -1.64 -16.00
C ASP A 988 19.53 -2.43 -14.70
N PRO A 989 20.62 -3.21 -14.54
CA PRO A 989 20.88 -3.96 -13.31
C PRO A 989 21.03 -3.07 -12.06
N ALA A 990 21.30 -1.77 -12.21
CA ALA A 990 21.50 -0.82 -11.12
C ALA A 990 20.23 -0.05 -10.73
N ALA A 991 19.13 -0.21 -11.46
CA ALA A 991 17.85 0.40 -11.14
C ALA A 991 17.30 -0.09 -9.79
N SER A 992 16.56 0.78 -9.08
CA SER A 992 15.90 0.43 -7.81
C SER A 992 14.75 -0.57 -7.98
N THR A 993 14.12 -0.60 -9.17
CA THR A 993 13.18 -1.62 -9.63
C THR A 993 13.66 -2.12 -10.98
N ARG A 994 14.22 -3.33 -11.03
CA ARG A 994 14.80 -3.89 -12.25
C ARG A 994 13.72 -4.56 -13.10
N LEU A 995 13.77 -4.31 -14.41
CA LEU A 995 12.93 -4.95 -15.40
C LEU A 995 13.77 -5.87 -16.29
N LEU A 996 13.27 -7.09 -16.51
CA LEU A 996 13.88 -8.05 -17.42
C LEU A 996 13.35 -7.80 -18.83
N GLU A 997 14.21 -7.33 -19.72
CA GLU A 997 13.88 -7.16 -21.13
C GLU A 997 13.96 -8.49 -21.86
N ILE A 998 12.92 -8.82 -22.62
CA ILE A 998 12.90 -9.97 -23.52
C ILE A 998 13.00 -9.53 -24.96
N GLU A 999 13.89 -10.20 -25.68
CA GLU A 999 14.11 -10.09 -27.10
C GLU A 999 13.66 -11.38 -27.80
N LEU A 1000 12.86 -11.24 -28.86
CA LEU A 1000 12.50 -12.31 -29.80
C LEU A 1000 13.06 -11.96 -31.18
N GLU A 1001 13.97 -12.79 -31.69
CA GLU A 1001 14.52 -12.67 -33.04
C GLU A 1001 13.94 -13.78 -33.92
N PHE A 1002 13.23 -13.39 -34.98
CA PHE A 1002 12.60 -14.32 -35.92
C PHE A 1002 13.40 -14.39 -37.23
N PRO A 1003 13.71 -15.60 -37.74
CA PRO A 1003 14.31 -15.75 -39.05
C PRO A 1003 13.28 -15.47 -40.17
N PRO A 1004 13.71 -15.05 -41.37
CA PRO A 1004 12.81 -14.64 -42.47
C PRO A 1004 11.73 -15.66 -42.81
N GLU A 1005 12.06 -16.96 -42.80
CA GLU A 1005 11.14 -18.05 -43.13
C GLU A 1005 10.04 -18.28 -42.08
N ARG A 1006 10.16 -17.66 -40.89
CA ARG A 1006 9.16 -17.70 -39.81
C ARG A 1006 8.30 -16.46 -39.75
N LEU A 1007 8.39 -15.58 -40.75
CA LEU A 1007 7.56 -14.39 -40.89
C LEU A 1007 6.59 -14.58 -42.06
N ALA A 1008 5.32 -14.26 -41.84
CA ALA A 1008 4.28 -14.42 -42.85
C ALA A 1008 4.44 -13.42 -44.03
N ASP A 1009 5.09 -12.29 -43.76
CA ASP A 1009 5.39 -11.25 -44.75
C ASP A 1009 6.88 -11.35 -45.15
N PRO A 1010 7.23 -11.32 -46.45
CA PRO A 1010 8.62 -11.46 -46.90
C PRO A 1010 9.54 -10.39 -46.30
N ALA A 1011 10.63 -10.82 -45.67
CA ALA A 1011 11.66 -9.93 -45.11
C ALA A 1011 13.03 -10.24 -45.72
N ASP A 1012 13.85 -9.21 -45.94
CA ASP A 1012 15.21 -9.33 -46.49
C ASP A 1012 16.23 -9.93 -45.48
N GLY A 1013 15.84 -10.06 -44.21
CA GLY A 1013 16.69 -10.55 -43.11
C GLY A 1013 15.88 -10.81 -41.82
N PRO A 1014 16.53 -11.35 -40.76
CA PRO A 1014 15.86 -11.62 -39.49
C PRO A 1014 15.32 -10.33 -38.88
N ARG A 1015 14.20 -10.43 -38.15
CA ARG A 1015 13.57 -9.28 -37.47
C ARG A 1015 13.56 -9.49 -35.97
N CYS A 1016 13.89 -8.44 -35.23
CA CYS A 1016 14.10 -8.47 -33.79
C CYS A 1016 13.05 -7.62 -33.07
N PHE A 1017 12.48 -8.13 -31.98
CA PHE A 1017 11.44 -7.46 -31.21
C PHE A 1017 11.77 -7.49 -29.72
N ARG A 1018 11.63 -6.36 -29.03
CA ARG A 1018 11.88 -6.24 -27.58
C ARG A 1018 10.66 -5.76 -26.79
N THR A 1019 10.51 -6.26 -25.57
CA THR A 1019 9.49 -5.78 -24.62
C THR A 1019 9.98 -5.81 -23.18
N ARG A 1020 9.39 -4.94 -22.36
CA ARG A 1020 9.61 -4.83 -20.90
C ARG A 1020 8.29 -4.73 -20.14
N THR A 1021 7.20 -5.19 -20.76
CA THR A 1021 5.85 -5.08 -20.19
C THR A 1021 5.70 -5.99 -18.96
N SER A 1022 4.93 -5.53 -17.99
CA SER A 1022 4.47 -6.33 -16.83
C SER A 1022 2.96 -6.61 -16.86
N TRP A 1023 2.28 -6.12 -17.90
CA TRP A 1023 0.85 -6.30 -18.15
C TRP A 1023 0.67 -7.12 -19.43
N PHE A 1024 0.01 -8.29 -19.32
CA PHE A 1024 -0.03 -9.32 -20.36
C PHE A 1024 -1.46 -9.64 -20.87
N TYR A 1025 -2.38 -8.68 -20.79
CA TYR A 1025 -3.75 -8.84 -21.30
C TYR A 1025 -3.78 -9.25 -22.78
N ASP A 1026 -2.84 -8.75 -23.59
CA ASP A 1026 -2.69 -9.12 -24.99
C ASP A 1026 -2.39 -10.62 -25.19
N LEU A 1027 -1.60 -11.23 -24.30
CA LEU A 1027 -1.33 -12.66 -24.32
C LEU A 1027 -2.50 -13.48 -23.76
N GLU A 1028 -3.02 -13.10 -22.59
CA GLU A 1028 -4.07 -13.85 -21.88
C GLU A 1028 -5.42 -13.84 -22.60
N ARG A 1029 -5.81 -12.68 -23.12
CA ARG A 1029 -7.15 -12.48 -23.69
C ARG A 1029 -7.13 -12.44 -25.22
N GLU A 1030 -6.06 -11.93 -25.82
CA GLU A 1030 -6.04 -11.59 -27.26
C GLU A 1030 -5.16 -12.51 -28.12
N GLY A 1031 -4.38 -13.41 -27.52
CA GLY A 1031 -3.54 -14.36 -28.28
C GLY A 1031 -2.46 -13.70 -29.14
N GLN A 1032 -1.98 -12.52 -28.73
CA GLN A 1032 -1.01 -11.72 -29.47
C GLN A 1032 -0.06 -11.00 -28.52
N CYS A 1033 1.09 -10.55 -29.03
CA CYS A 1033 2.13 -9.93 -28.22
C CYS A 1033 2.52 -8.57 -28.79
N GLY A 1034 2.34 -7.51 -28.00
CA GLY A 1034 2.80 -6.17 -28.35
C GLY A 1034 4.28 -5.96 -28.00
N MET A 1035 5.13 -5.83 -29.03
CA MET A 1035 6.57 -5.63 -28.87
C MET A 1035 7.09 -4.51 -29.77
N THR A 1036 8.19 -3.86 -29.39
CA THR A 1036 8.84 -2.85 -30.23
C THR A 1036 9.82 -3.54 -31.18
N GLU A 1037 9.70 -3.30 -32.48
CA GLU A 1037 10.71 -3.75 -33.45
C GLU A 1037 12.02 -2.99 -33.29
N ILE A 1038 13.13 -3.70 -33.37
CA ILE A 1038 14.49 -3.21 -33.15
C ILE A 1038 15.29 -3.42 -34.43
N LEU A 1039 15.78 -2.32 -35.01
CA LEU A 1039 16.63 -2.29 -36.19
C LEU A 1039 18.11 -2.18 -35.81
N SER A 1040 18.41 -1.62 -34.64
CA SER A 1040 19.75 -1.52 -34.07
C SER A 1040 19.77 -1.77 -32.57
N ASP A 1041 20.90 -2.22 -32.02
CA ASP A 1041 21.03 -2.43 -30.57
C ASP A 1041 20.82 -1.15 -29.74
N ALA A 1042 20.96 0.03 -30.35
CA ALA A 1042 20.71 1.32 -29.73
C ALA A 1042 19.22 1.70 -29.65
N ASP A 1043 18.32 0.95 -30.29
CA ASP A 1043 16.89 1.28 -30.31
C ASP A 1043 16.25 0.99 -28.94
N GLU A 1044 15.50 1.97 -28.43
CA GLU A 1044 14.77 1.86 -27.17
C GLU A 1044 13.38 1.23 -27.36
N VAL A 1045 12.93 0.45 -26.37
CA VAL A 1045 11.55 -0.06 -26.30
C VAL A 1045 10.58 1.10 -26.09
N ARG A 1046 9.64 1.29 -27.03
CA ARG A 1046 8.64 2.37 -27.01
C ARG A 1046 7.23 1.80 -27.03
N HIS A 1047 6.46 2.07 -25.97
CA HIS A 1047 5.08 1.58 -25.86
C HIS A 1047 4.14 2.11 -26.96
N ALA A 1048 4.38 3.33 -27.47
CA ALA A 1048 3.58 3.96 -28.52
C ALA A 1048 3.88 3.42 -29.94
N SER A 1049 4.95 2.64 -30.11
CA SER A 1049 5.43 2.13 -31.41
C SER A 1049 5.52 0.61 -31.39
N ARG A 1050 4.50 -0.04 -30.82
CA ARG A 1050 4.43 -1.50 -30.75
C ARG A 1050 3.95 -2.09 -32.08
N SER A 1051 4.67 -3.11 -32.53
CA SER A 1051 4.21 -4.08 -33.49
C SER A 1051 3.48 -5.20 -32.76
N TRP A 1052 2.39 -5.69 -33.34
CA TRP A 1052 1.55 -6.72 -32.75
C TRP A 1052 1.81 -8.06 -33.44
N LEU A 1053 2.48 -8.95 -32.71
CA LEU A 1053 2.88 -10.26 -33.19
C LEU A 1053 1.77 -11.27 -32.93
N ARG A 1054 1.38 -12.04 -33.94
CA ARG A 1054 0.45 -13.16 -33.80
C ARG A 1054 0.88 -14.37 -34.62
N TRP A 1055 0.52 -15.57 -34.17
CA TRP A 1055 0.65 -16.77 -35.00
C TRP A 1055 -0.40 -16.79 -36.10
N ASP A 1056 0.02 -17.07 -37.34
CA ASP A 1056 -0.87 -17.36 -38.47
C ASP A 1056 -0.83 -18.87 -38.77
N PRO A 1057 -1.86 -19.64 -38.38
CA PRO A 1057 -1.87 -21.09 -38.62
C PRO A 1057 -1.81 -21.49 -40.08
N ALA A 1058 -2.31 -20.65 -41.01
CA ALA A 1058 -2.31 -20.95 -42.44
C ALA A 1058 -0.94 -20.72 -43.06
N ALA A 1059 -0.23 -19.67 -42.63
CA ALA A 1059 1.14 -19.39 -43.07
C ALA A 1059 2.19 -20.19 -42.31
N HIS A 1060 1.83 -20.77 -41.16
CA HIS A 1060 2.75 -21.44 -40.23
C HIS A 1060 3.94 -20.54 -39.82
N ALA A 1061 3.63 -19.25 -39.62
CA ALA A 1061 4.58 -18.16 -39.40
C ALA A 1061 3.98 -17.03 -38.54
N ILE A 1062 4.82 -16.15 -38.00
CA ILE A 1062 4.42 -14.94 -37.28
C ILE A 1062 3.98 -13.87 -38.27
N ARG A 1063 2.77 -13.34 -38.06
CA ARG A 1063 2.27 -12.16 -38.77
C ARG A 1063 2.40 -10.94 -37.87
N ILE A 1064 2.80 -9.83 -38.47
CA ILE A 1064 3.07 -8.58 -37.77
C ILE A 1064 2.01 -7.57 -38.18
N ALA A 1065 1.27 -7.04 -37.22
CA ALA A 1065 0.28 -6.00 -37.44
C ALA A 1065 0.73 -4.67 -36.84
N GLU A 1066 0.41 -3.58 -37.53
CA GLU A 1066 0.59 -2.21 -37.03
C GLU A 1066 -0.40 -1.89 -35.89
N HIS A 1067 -1.56 -2.53 -35.90
CA HIS A 1067 -2.67 -2.26 -35.00
C HIS A 1067 -2.97 -3.45 -34.08
N ARG A 1068 -3.29 -3.15 -32.81
CA ARG A 1068 -3.68 -4.13 -31.79
C ARG A 1068 -4.92 -4.90 -32.20
N ASN A 1069 -5.97 -4.16 -32.60
CA ASN A 1069 -7.11 -4.76 -33.27
C ASN A 1069 -6.83 -4.77 -34.77
N TRP A 1070 -6.14 -5.81 -35.20
CA TRP A 1070 -5.82 -6.06 -36.60
C TRP A 1070 -7.01 -6.51 -37.44
N ARG A 1071 -8.17 -6.83 -36.83
CA ARG A 1071 -9.40 -7.15 -37.56
C ARG A 1071 -10.06 -5.88 -38.07
N ASP A 1072 -10.08 -4.86 -37.22
CA ASP A 1072 -10.76 -3.59 -37.47
C ASP A 1072 -9.78 -2.44 -37.79
N GLY A 1073 -8.48 -2.72 -37.82
CA GLY A 1073 -7.43 -1.76 -38.16
C GLY A 1073 -7.29 -0.61 -37.17
N ASN A 1074 -7.41 -0.85 -35.86
CA ASN A 1074 -7.29 0.19 -34.84
C ASN A 1074 -6.48 -0.24 -33.60
N ALA A 1075 -6.10 0.73 -32.76
CA ALA A 1075 -5.26 0.49 -31.58
C ALA A 1075 -6.00 -0.12 -30.37
N GLY A 1076 -7.32 -0.35 -30.48
CA GLY A 1076 -8.15 -0.96 -29.43
C GLY A 1076 -7.86 -2.45 -29.21
N PRO A 1077 -8.38 -3.05 -28.13
CA PRO A 1077 -8.28 -4.49 -27.90
C PRO A 1077 -9.12 -5.30 -28.92
N LEU A 1078 -8.85 -6.60 -29.05
CA LEU A 1078 -9.74 -7.51 -29.76
C LEU A 1078 -11.06 -7.69 -28.98
N ALA A 1079 -12.17 -7.88 -29.69
CA ALA A 1079 -13.49 -8.11 -29.08
C ALA A 1079 -13.51 -9.39 -28.24
N SER A 1080 -14.16 -9.34 -27.07
CA SER A 1080 -14.31 -10.48 -26.17
C SER A 1080 -15.22 -11.55 -26.76
N GLY A 1081 -14.84 -12.82 -26.66
CA GLY A 1081 -15.66 -13.97 -27.06
C GLY A 1081 -15.42 -14.46 -28.49
N GLU A 1082 -14.64 -13.73 -29.29
CA GLU A 1082 -14.20 -14.23 -30.60
C GLU A 1082 -12.97 -15.15 -30.46
N PRO A 1083 -12.81 -16.16 -31.34
CA PRO A 1083 -11.61 -17.00 -31.34
C PRO A 1083 -10.37 -16.14 -31.55
N VAL A 1084 -9.32 -16.32 -30.75
CA VAL A 1084 -8.05 -15.59 -30.87
C VAL A 1084 -6.91 -16.53 -31.27
N PRO A 1085 -5.79 -16.02 -31.82
CA PRO A 1085 -4.66 -16.85 -32.19
C PRO A 1085 -4.06 -17.61 -30.99
N PRO A 1086 -3.43 -18.77 -31.21
CA PRO A 1086 -2.74 -19.50 -30.15
C PRO A 1086 -1.41 -18.83 -29.78
N LEU A 1087 -0.96 -19.06 -28.54
CA LEU A 1087 0.35 -18.57 -28.07
C LEU A 1087 1.48 -19.44 -28.61
N THR A 1088 2.56 -18.79 -29.06
CA THR A 1088 3.79 -19.45 -29.49
C THR A 1088 4.79 -19.62 -28.35
N VAL A 1089 5.84 -20.42 -28.55
CA VAL A 1089 6.92 -20.59 -27.57
C VAL A 1089 7.58 -19.24 -27.20
N GLY A 1090 7.84 -18.35 -28.16
CA GLY A 1090 8.35 -17.01 -27.89
C GLY A 1090 7.40 -16.18 -27.02
N MET A 1091 6.09 -16.25 -27.28
CA MET A 1091 5.07 -15.55 -26.49
C MET A 1091 4.94 -16.10 -25.07
N VAL A 1092 5.01 -17.42 -24.91
CA VAL A 1092 5.05 -18.07 -23.59
C VAL A 1092 6.32 -17.63 -22.84
N ALA A 1093 7.46 -17.52 -23.50
CA ALA A 1093 8.68 -17.03 -22.86
C ALA A 1093 8.54 -15.57 -22.39
N VAL A 1094 7.92 -14.69 -23.18
CA VAL A 1094 7.59 -13.31 -22.77
C VAL A 1094 6.70 -13.33 -21.51
N LEU A 1095 5.65 -14.14 -21.49
CA LEU A 1095 4.75 -14.27 -20.34
C LEU A 1095 5.49 -14.74 -19.07
N LEU A 1096 6.27 -15.83 -19.17
CA LEU A 1096 7.02 -16.40 -18.04
C LEU A 1096 8.13 -15.46 -17.53
N SER A 1097 8.75 -14.70 -18.44
CA SER A 1097 9.79 -13.74 -18.08
C SER A 1097 9.27 -12.59 -17.21
N GLY A 1098 8.01 -12.20 -17.38
CA GLY A 1098 7.38 -11.10 -16.64
C GLY A 1098 7.39 -11.30 -15.13
N MET A 1099 7.47 -12.55 -14.68
CA MET A 1099 7.63 -12.86 -13.26
C MET A 1099 8.97 -12.35 -12.72
N ASN A 1100 10.02 -12.26 -13.53
CA ASN A 1100 11.37 -11.91 -13.08
C ASN A 1100 11.57 -10.43 -12.79
N HIS A 1101 10.69 -9.52 -13.25
CA HIS A 1101 10.70 -8.12 -12.83
C HIS A 1101 10.71 -8.01 -11.30
N ASP A 1102 11.39 -7.02 -10.71
CA ASP A 1102 11.40 -6.88 -9.24
C ASP A 1102 9.98 -6.68 -8.67
N ASN A 1103 9.07 -6.08 -9.43
CA ASN A 1103 7.63 -5.94 -9.14
C ASN A 1103 6.72 -6.95 -9.88
N GLY A 1104 7.29 -7.98 -10.49
CA GLY A 1104 6.55 -8.95 -11.31
C GLY A 1104 5.53 -9.75 -10.49
N SER A 1105 4.28 -9.81 -10.97
CA SER A 1105 3.20 -10.62 -10.40
C SER A 1105 3.07 -11.97 -11.11
N GLY A 1106 2.71 -13.01 -10.37
CA GLY A 1106 2.39 -14.34 -10.92
C GLY A 1106 1.00 -14.45 -11.53
N TYR A 1107 0.13 -13.46 -11.30
CA TYR A 1107 -1.28 -13.47 -11.71
C TYR A 1107 -1.49 -13.86 -13.18
N HIS A 1108 -0.73 -13.22 -14.06
CA HIS A 1108 -0.84 -13.37 -15.52
C HIS A 1108 -0.48 -14.78 -16.03
N VAL A 1109 0.59 -15.37 -15.47
CA VAL A 1109 0.98 -16.75 -15.77
C VAL A 1109 -0.08 -17.73 -15.27
N LEU A 1110 -0.58 -17.53 -14.05
CA LEU A 1110 -1.58 -18.41 -13.44
C LEU A 1110 -2.93 -18.36 -14.19
N ALA A 1111 -3.36 -17.16 -14.59
CA ALA A 1111 -4.55 -16.97 -15.43
C ALA A 1111 -4.41 -17.72 -16.76
N ALA A 1112 -3.26 -17.60 -17.44
CA ALA A 1112 -3.02 -18.29 -18.70
C ALA A 1112 -2.97 -19.83 -18.55
N VAL A 1113 -2.46 -20.33 -17.42
CA VAL A 1113 -2.48 -21.78 -17.10
C VAL A 1113 -3.91 -22.26 -16.86
N ARG A 1114 -4.68 -21.56 -16.01
CA ARG A 1114 -6.06 -21.93 -15.64
C ARG A 1114 -7.05 -21.80 -16.81
N ASP A 1115 -6.85 -20.81 -17.68
CA ASP A 1115 -7.63 -20.62 -18.90
C ASP A 1115 -7.23 -21.58 -20.05
N GLY A 1116 -6.27 -22.49 -19.82
CA GLY A 1116 -5.81 -23.46 -20.82
C GLY A 1116 -5.09 -22.83 -22.02
N ARG A 1117 -4.52 -21.63 -21.87
CA ARG A 1117 -3.79 -20.92 -22.93
C ARG A 1117 -2.36 -21.40 -23.12
N VAL A 1118 -1.79 -22.04 -22.10
CA VAL A 1118 -0.40 -22.50 -22.06
C VAL A 1118 -0.36 -23.99 -21.73
N GLY A 1119 0.43 -24.76 -22.48
CA GLY A 1119 0.61 -26.20 -22.27
C GLY A 1119 2.02 -26.56 -21.83
N ALA A 1120 2.19 -27.72 -21.18
CA ALA A 1120 3.49 -28.17 -20.64
C ALA A 1120 4.61 -28.19 -21.70
N ASP A 1121 4.34 -28.63 -22.93
CA ASP A 1121 5.36 -28.62 -23.98
C ASP A 1121 5.83 -27.22 -24.37
N SER A 1122 4.94 -26.22 -24.37
CA SER A 1122 5.31 -24.83 -24.63
C SER A 1122 6.15 -24.25 -23.49
N VAL A 1123 5.83 -24.59 -22.24
CA VAL A 1123 6.63 -24.22 -21.05
C VAL A 1123 8.00 -24.86 -21.11
N ARG A 1124 8.09 -26.15 -21.47
CA ARG A 1124 9.35 -26.87 -21.62
C ARG A 1124 10.29 -26.15 -22.59
N LEU A 1125 9.81 -25.84 -23.79
CA LEU A 1125 10.61 -25.16 -24.81
C LEU A 1125 10.96 -23.73 -24.41
N ALA A 1126 10.00 -22.98 -23.85
CA ALA A 1126 10.22 -21.60 -23.42
C ALA A 1126 11.25 -21.51 -22.29
N VAL A 1127 11.13 -22.34 -21.25
CA VAL A 1127 12.07 -22.37 -20.12
C VAL A 1127 13.46 -22.83 -20.58
N ALA A 1128 13.54 -23.85 -21.45
CA ALA A 1128 14.81 -24.31 -21.97
C ALA A 1128 15.59 -23.18 -22.68
N ARG A 1129 14.91 -22.39 -23.53
CA ARG A 1129 15.49 -21.23 -24.22
C ARG A 1129 15.80 -20.07 -23.28
N LEU A 1130 14.92 -19.77 -22.33
CA LEU A 1130 15.14 -18.70 -21.35
C LEU A 1130 16.37 -18.99 -20.46
N LEU A 1131 16.59 -20.25 -20.08
CA LEU A 1131 17.73 -20.66 -19.26
C LEU A 1131 19.09 -20.55 -19.97
N GLU A 1132 19.12 -20.34 -21.29
CA GLU A 1132 20.34 -20.01 -22.03
C GLU A 1132 20.81 -18.58 -21.72
N SER A 1133 19.91 -17.71 -21.24
CA SER A 1133 20.23 -16.35 -20.84
C SER A 1133 20.67 -16.28 -19.37
N PRO A 1134 21.85 -15.71 -19.05
CA PRO A 1134 22.38 -15.70 -17.68
C PRO A 1134 21.57 -14.85 -16.70
N ASP A 1135 20.81 -13.87 -17.21
CA ASP A 1135 20.00 -12.95 -16.40
C ASP A 1135 18.64 -13.52 -15.98
N PHE A 1136 18.17 -14.60 -16.63
CA PHE A 1136 16.92 -15.25 -16.28
C PHE A 1136 17.10 -16.21 -15.09
N THR A 1137 16.08 -16.29 -14.22
CA THR A 1137 16.05 -17.27 -13.13
C THR A 1137 14.70 -17.98 -13.00
N PRO A 1138 14.70 -19.31 -12.76
CA PRO A 1138 13.46 -20.08 -12.54
C PRO A 1138 12.91 -19.96 -11.10
N VAL A 1139 13.53 -19.17 -10.22
CA VAL A 1139 13.20 -19.08 -8.78
C VAL A 1139 11.72 -18.77 -8.53
N LYS A 1140 11.16 -17.80 -9.26
CA LYS A 1140 9.77 -17.38 -9.07
C LYS A 1140 8.77 -18.39 -9.65
N LEU A 1141 9.12 -19.09 -10.73
CA LEU A 1141 8.33 -20.21 -11.26
C LEU A 1141 8.31 -21.38 -10.28
N ALA A 1142 9.47 -21.72 -9.70
CA ALA A 1142 9.54 -22.72 -8.63
C ALA A 1142 8.72 -22.29 -7.40
N GLY A 1143 8.70 -21.00 -7.07
CA GLY A 1143 7.84 -20.45 -6.03
C GLY A 1143 6.36 -20.60 -6.32
N MET A 1144 5.93 -20.36 -7.56
CA MET A 1144 4.54 -20.56 -7.99
C MET A 1144 4.11 -22.03 -7.90
N ILE A 1145 4.94 -22.96 -8.37
CA ILE A 1145 4.63 -24.41 -8.28
C ILE A 1145 4.44 -24.88 -6.82
N GLU A 1146 5.11 -24.22 -5.87
CA GLU A 1146 4.93 -24.50 -4.45
C GLU A 1146 3.70 -23.85 -3.83
N ALA A 1147 3.35 -22.63 -4.25
CA ALA A 1147 2.19 -21.92 -3.76
C ALA A 1147 0.89 -22.49 -4.34
N GLU A 1148 0.91 -22.84 -5.63
CA GLU A 1148 -0.25 -23.20 -6.45
C GLU A 1148 -0.16 -24.67 -6.90
N PRO A 1149 -0.79 -25.63 -6.19
CA PRO A 1149 -0.74 -27.05 -6.56
C PRO A 1149 -1.26 -27.34 -7.98
N ASP A 1150 -2.33 -26.66 -8.39
CA ASP A 1150 -3.01 -26.80 -9.69
C ASP A 1150 -2.16 -26.31 -10.87
N SER A 1151 -1.15 -25.48 -10.61
CA SER A 1151 -0.20 -25.03 -11.64
C SER A 1151 0.79 -26.12 -12.08
N LEU A 1152 0.98 -27.17 -11.25
CA LEU A 1152 1.97 -28.21 -11.50
C LEU A 1152 1.72 -28.95 -12.83
N GLY A 1153 0.46 -29.15 -13.20
CA GLY A 1153 0.08 -29.86 -14.43
C GLY A 1153 0.67 -29.27 -15.71
N VAL A 1154 0.91 -27.96 -15.72
CA VAL A 1154 1.49 -27.23 -16.86
C VAL A 1154 2.93 -26.80 -16.60
N LEU A 1155 3.28 -26.44 -15.35
CA LEU A 1155 4.56 -25.82 -15.02
C LEU A 1155 5.66 -26.81 -14.58
N TRP A 1156 5.36 -28.10 -14.39
CA TRP A 1156 6.38 -29.11 -14.05
C TRP A 1156 7.65 -29.08 -14.94
N PRO A 1157 7.60 -28.75 -16.26
CA PRO A 1157 8.81 -28.69 -17.07
C PRO A 1157 9.81 -27.63 -16.63
N ALA A 1158 9.34 -26.58 -15.94
CA ALA A 1158 10.23 -25.59 -15.36
C ALA A 1158 11.18 -26.20 -14.32
N LEU A 1159 10.77 -27.29 -13.65
CA LEU A 1159 11.62 -28.02 -12.71
C LEU A 1159 12.61 -28.93 -13.44
N THR A 1160 12.14 -29.74 -14.39
CA THR A 1160 12.98 -30.72 -15.10
C THR A 1160 14.01 -30.05 -16.00
N GLU A 1161 13.64 -29.00 -16.74
CA GLU A 1161 14.55 -28.25 -17.59
C GLU A 1161 15.61 -27.50 -16.78
N SER A 1162 15.22 -26.94 -15.64
CA SER A 1162 16.15 -26.29 -14.71
C SER A 1162 17.19 -27.27 -14.17
N VAL A 1163 16.78 -28.49 -13.81
CA VAL A 1163 17.70 -29.56 -13.38
C VAL A 1163 18.62 -29.99 -14.52
N ARG A 1164 18.08 -30.18 -15.73
CA ARG A 1164 18.86 -30.54 -16.93
C ARG A 1164 19.93 -29.51 -17.26
N VAL A 1165 19.58 -28.23 -17.31
CA VAL A 1165 20.52 -27.13 -17.60
C VAL A 1165 21.57 -27.01 -16.50
N ALA A 1166 21.17 -27.11 -15.24
CA ALA A 1166 22.10 -27.05 -14.11
C ALA A 1166 23.12 -28.21 -14.12
N ALA A 1167 22.71 -29.41 -14.58
CA ALA A 1167 23.58 -30.56 -14.72
C ALA A 1167 24.65 -30.39 -15.80
N ALA A 1168 24.36 -29.60 -16.85
CA ALA A 1168 25.34 -29.28 -17.89
C ALA A 1168 26.38 -28.24 -17.45
N GLN A 1169 26.15 -27.51 -16.35
CA GLN A 1169 27.06 -26.47 -15.88
C GLN A 1169 28.19 -27.03 -14.99
N PRO A 1170 29.43 -26.47 -15.07
CA PRO A 1170 30.56 -26.93 -14.24
C PRO A 1170 30.28 -26.84 -12.74
N SER A 1171 29.60 -25.78 -12.32
CA SER A 1171 29.16 -25.56 -10.94
C SER A 1171 27.65 -25.37 -10.87
N PRO A 1172 26.95 -25.94 -9.87
CA PRO A 1172 25.51 -25.73 -9.73
C PRO A 1172 25.16 -24.24 -9.59
N PRO A 1173 24.18 -23.73 -10.37
CA PRO A 1173 23.77 -22.33 -10.27
C PRO A 1173 23.10 -22.06 -8.92
N ARG A 1174 23.21 -20.82 -8.43
CA ARG A 1174 22.68 -20.43 -7.12
C ARG A 1174 21.18 -20.70 -6.97
N TRP A 1175 20.43 -20.53 -8.05
CA TRP A 1175 18.98 -20.75 -8.08
C TRP A 1175 18.56 -22.23 -7.98
N LEU A 1176 19.47 -23.19 -8.25
CA LEU A 1176 19.12 -24.62 -8.28
C LEU A 1176 18.57 -25.11 -6.94
N ASN A 1177 19.08 -24.58 -5.82
CA ASN A 1177 18.59 -24.93 -4.48
C ASN A 1177 17.08 -24.74 -4.35
N ARG A 1178 16.56 -23.64 -4.90
CA ARG A 1178 15.15 -23.25 -4.82
C ARG A 1178 14.26 -24.11 -5.71
N VAL A 1179 14.78 -24.52 -6.87
CA VAL A 1179 14.10 -25.44 -7.80
C VAL A 1179 14.00 -26.83 -7.18
N LEU A 1180 15.08 -27.33 -6.59
CA LEU A 1180 15.09 -28.64 -5.94
C LEU A 1180 14.17 -28.68 -4.71
N ASP A 1181 14.01 -27.56 -4.01
CA ASP A 1181 13.01 -27.45 -2.93
C ASP A 1181 11.58 -27.65 -3.44
N ALA A 1182 11.23 -27.03 -4.56
CA ALA A 1182 9.91 -27.17 -5.16
C ALA A 1182 9.69 -28.59 -5.69
N ALA A 1183 10.70 -29.15 -6.36
CA ALA A 1183 10.68 -30.51 -6.87
C ALA A 1183 10.52 -31.55 -5.74
N LEU A 1184 11.22 -31.39 -4.62
CA LEU A 1184 11.08 -32.27 -3.46
C LEU A 1184 9.67 -32.19 -2.87
N LEU A 1185 9.13 -30.98 -2.72
CA LEU A 1185 7.79 -30.77 -2.19
C LEU A 1185 6.72 -31.43 -3.07
N ARG A 1186 6.91 -31.44 -4.40
CA ARG A 1186 5.95 -31.98 -5.37
C ARG A 1186 6.29 -33.37 -5.89
N SER A 1187 7.32 -34.02 -5.33
CA SER A 1187 7.85 -35.31 -5.82
C SER A 1187 6.78 -36.40 -5.89
N ALA A 1188 5.94 -36.56 -4.86
CA ALA A 1188 4.87 -37.55 -4.85
C ALA A 1188 3.86 -37.35 -6.01
N ALA A 1189 3.46 -36.10 -6.26
CA ALA A 1189 2.55 -35.77 -7.37
C ALA A 1189 3.24 -35.98 -8.74
N CYS A 1190 4.54 -35.68 -8.86
CA CYS A 1190 5.30 -35.97 -10.07
C CYS A 1190 5.42 -37.48 -10.34
N VAL A 1191 5.70 -38.30 -9.32
CA VAL A 1191 5.75 -39.77 -9.44
C VAL A 1191 4.41 -40.31 -9.91
N GLU A 1192 3.31 -39.85 -9.30
CA GLU A 1192 1.97 -40.28 -9.69
C GLU A 1192 1.62 -39.82 -11.11
N ALA A 1193 1.97 -38.60 -11.50
CA ALA A 1193 1.78 -38.11 -12.86
C ALA A 1193 2.59 -38.91 -13.89
N SER A 1194 3.82 -39.32 -13.56
CA SER A 1194 4.63 -40.23 -14.38
C SER A 1194 4.00 -41.62 -14.49
N ARG A 1195 3.47 -42.17 -13.39
CA ARG A 1195 2.75 -43.46 -13.38
C ARG A 1195 1.50 -43.44 -14.26
N ARG A 1196 0.79 -42.32 -14.28
CA ARG A 1196 -0.38 -42.06 -15.14
C ARG A 1196 -0.03 -41.71 -16.58
N GLY A 1197 1.25 -41.56 -16.93
CA GLY A 1197 1.70 -41.18 -18.27
C GLY A 1197 1.44 -39.71 -18.65
N LEU A 1198 1.17 -38.85 -17.66
CA LEU A 1198 0.93 -37.41 -17.83
C LEU A 1198 2.23 -36.61 -17.90
N ILE A 1199 3.30 -37.13 -17.30
CA ILE A 1199 4.68 -36.69 -17.55
C ILE A 1199 5.31 -37.68 -18.53
N PRO A 1200 5.78 -37.24 -19.71
CA PRO A 1200 6.44 -38.10 -20.69
C PRO A 1200 7.63 -38.88 -20.09
N ALA A 1201 7.87 -40.11 -20.57
CA ALA A 1201 8.86 -41.01 -19.98
C ALA A 1201 10.31 -40.47 -20.00
N ASP A 1202 10.66 -39.69 -21.02
CA ASP A 1202 11.95 -39.00 -21.13
C ASP A 1202 12.12 -37.91 -20.05
N ALA A 1203 11.04 -37.21 -19.71
CA ALA A 1203 11.02 -36.18 -18.69
C ALA A 1203 10.86 -36.76 -17.27
N ALA A 1204 10.13 -37.88 -17.13
CA ALA A 1204 9.98 -38.65 -15.89
C ALA A 1204 11.31 -39.19 -15.36
N GLY A 1205 12.31 -39.38 -16.24
CA GLY A 1205 13.68 -39.70 -15.85
C GLY A 1205 14.48 -38.55 -15.25
N TRP A 1206 13.91 -37.33 -15.16
CA TRP A 1206 14.56 -36.10 -14.68
C TRP A 1206 15.98 -35.91 -15.24
N PRO A 1207 16.12 -35.58 -16.54
CA PRO A 1207 17.41 -35.45 -17.20
C PRO A 1207 18.40 -34.57 -16.41
N GLY A 1208 19.61 -35.09 -16.17
CA GLY A 1208 20.65 -34.41 -15.40
C GLY A 1208 20.60 -34.60 -13.87
N LEU A 1209 19.51 -35.14 -13.31
CA LEU A 1209 19.39 -35.35 -11.86
C LEU A 1209 20.41 -36.38 -11.34
N ALA A 1210 20.60 -37.49 -12.05
CA ALA A 1210 21.58 -38.52 -11.69
C ALA A 1210 23.02 -37.97 -11.71
N GLU A 1211 23.34 -37.11 -12.68
CA GLU A 1211 24.64 -36.44 -12.78
C GLU A 1211 24.86 -35.50 -11.59
N LEU A 1212 23.88 -34.66 -11.24
CA LEU A 1212 23.94 -33.78 -10.08
C LEU A 1212 24.05 -34.56 -8.76
N ALA A 1213 23.29 -35.63 -8.60
CA ALA A 1213 23.35 -36.49 -7.42
C ALA A 1213 24.69 -37.24 -7.32
N GLY A 1214 25.34 -37.53 -8.44
CA GLY A 1214 26.64 -38.20 -8.51
C GLY A 1214 27.86 -37.32 -8.20
N ARG A 1215 27.73 -35.99 -8.30
CA ARG A 1215 28.85 -35.05 -8.03
C ARG A 1215 29.31 -35.12 -6.57
N THR A 1216 30.62 -35.04 -6.33
CA THR A 1216 31.19 -34.97 -4.97
C THR A 1216 31.10 -33.57 -4.39
N GLY A 1217 30.61 -33.41 -3.16
CA GLY A 1217 30.58 -32.12 -2.47
C GLY A 1217 29.50 -32.02 -1.39
N THR A 1218 29.65 -31.06 -0.46
CA THR A 1218 28.73 -30.82 0.66
C THR A 1218 27.71 -29.70 0.41
N GLN A 1219 27.69 -29.15 -0.81
CA GLN A 1219 26.75 -28.11 -1.21
C GLN A 1219 25.29 -28.57 -1.02
N ALA A 1220 24.43 -27.68 -0.52
CA ALA A 1220 23.02 -28.00 -0.24
C ALA A 1220 22.29 -28.54 -1.49
N ALA A 1221 22.57 -27.99 -2.67
CA ALA A 1221 21.92 -28.40 -3.91
C ALA A 1221 22.22 -29.87 -4.25
N LEU A 1222 23.46 -30.32 -4.05
CA LEU A 1222 23.84 -31.72 -4.31
C LEU A 1222 23.19 -32.69 -3.31
N ARG A 1223 23.01 -32.27 -2.05
CA ARG A 1223 22.28 -33.09 -1.06
C ARG A 1223 20.80 -33.20 -1.42
N LYS A 1224 20.18 -32.09 -1.83
CA LYS A 1224 18.78 -32.07 -2.28
C LYS A 1224 18.56 -32.85 -3.57
N ALA A 1225 19.52 -32.82 -4.50
CA ALA A 1225 19.47 -33.63 -5.72
C ALA A 1225 19.47 -35.14 -5.41
N ARG A 1226 20.27 -35.59 -4.43
CA ARG A 1226 20.23 -36.99 -3.95
C ARG A 1226 18.87 -37.31 -3.32
N ALA A 1227 18.40 -36.46 -2.41
CA ALA A 1227 17.10 -36.65 -1.77
C ALA A 1227 15.95 -36.70 -2.80
N LEU A 1228 16.01 -35.86 -3.84
CA LEU A 1228 15.00 -35.83 -4.90
C LEU A 1228 15.05 -37.12 -5.72
N ARG A 1229 16.24 -37.57 -6.11
CA ARG A 1229 16.41 -38.86 -6.79
C ARG A 1229 15.78 -39.98 -5.95
N ASP A 1230 16.14 -40.05 -4.67
CA ASP A 1230 15.63 -41.10 -3.78
C ASP A 1230 14.10 -41.00 -3.56
N ALA A 1231 13.52 -39.80 -3.63
CA ALA A 1231 12.07 -39.57 -3.52
C ALA A 1231 11.28 -39.90 -4.80
N LEU A 1232 11.94 -39.86 -5.97
CA LEU A 1232 11.32 -40.14 -7.27
C LEU A 1232 11.34 -41.64 -7.63
N GLY A 1233 12.14 -42.44 -6.92
CA GLY A 1233 12.35 -43.87 -7.17
C GLY A 1233 13.57 -44.13 -8.04
#